data_AF-A0A6V8QRC0-F1
#
_entry.id   AF-A0A6V8QRC0-F1
#
_cell.length_a   1.000
_cell.length_b   1.000
_cell.length_c   1.000
_cell.angle_alpha   90.00
_cell.angle_beta   90.00
_cell.angle_gamma   90.00
#
_symmetry.space_group_name_H-M   'P 1'
#
loop_
_entity.id
_entity.type
_entity.pdbx_description
1 polymer ?
#
loop_
_entity_poly.entity_id
_entity_poly.type
_entity_poly.pdbx_seq_one_letter_code
_entity_poly.pdbx_strand_id
1 'polypeptide(L)'
;MMATDDSARQQAQEVNASKTLPLMSRDEIEDLIANGRHIVIYREYVLKLDAWLNYHPGGAKSIMHLVGRDGTDWVDVLHSDEAKQKMPRYRIGRIEGSWLNFRPPIQGGVFRTMAEIEADRRKGNYEVATGDDASSPSSRAPSPVFDVDAGALRGRKNASGSGSARSGSISSNSTADKTPLDGMSYLDTVTREHIRLDLETYPAVDEATQANIAAKYRELHQRIIDAGLYNTSYSAYGWECLRYVSLFSTMLITLHYGYYFISALSLGFLWHQLVFTAHDAAHMGITHKYYIDTSIGIFIADFIGGLSLGWWKHNHNVHHIVTNAPEHDPDIEHMPLFAISHRLLGDLRSTFYERVMKYDAVAKVLLRIQPWTYYPFLALGRFNLYVLSWDFILTGKGPRKGPAANHRWIELVGQVFFWIWFGYGILYKSIPDNWSRFVFVMVSHIASSPLHVQIVLSHFAMSTADLGPQESFAQMMLRTTMDVDCPPWLDFVHGGLQFQAIHHMFPRLPRHNLRKAQGMIIEFCKDVDIPKTDIRRAIFTSRKHHASTLSAHALAALKSFEAEKDEHQAKFQKLKAEAESNALLSIDAFSEDWNESQFWYSDDTANKLATELLRDATSDMTIGVVSAPSVFVALKNILRDRSEDEKPKLVLLEHDNRFGVFSEFYFYDFQQPVRLPAHLKGSIDRIICDPPFLSEDCQTKAALTVRWLLKPNNTETLPRLIVCTGERMEDLILKLYKALGVKTTAFEPKHTRGLSNEFYCYANFECPNWNWR
;
A
#
# COMPACT_ATOMS: atom_id res chain seq x y z
N MET A 1 48.58 15.00 -32.63
CA MET A 1 48.29 13.96 -31.63
C MET A 1 46.83 13.94 -31.13
N MET A 2 45.94 14.80 -31.67
CA MET A 2 44.51 14.86 -31.28
C MET A 2 43.55 14.11 -32.22
N ALA A 3 44.01 13.65 -33.39
CA ALA A 3 43.16 12.94 -34.37
C ALA A 3 43.10 11.41 -34.17
N THR A 4 43.96 10.85 -33.31
CA THR A 4 44.05 9.40 -33.09
C THR A 4 43.18 8.90 -31.93
N ASP A 5 42.64 9.82 -31.11
CA ASP A 5 41.83 9.48 -29.92
C ASP A 5 40.32 9.39 -30.24
N ASP A 6 39.84 10.14 -31.24
CA ASP A 6 38.46 10.01 -31.75
C ASP A 6 38.23 8.73 -32.54
N SER A 7 39.24 8.26 -33.28
CA SER A 7 39.19 6.97 -33.98
C SER A 7 39.13 5.78 -33.00
N ALA A 8 39.84 5.86 -31.87
CA ALA A 8 39.80 4.84 -30.82
C ALA A 8 38.49 4.89 -30.02
N ARG A 9 37.88 6.07 -29.83
CA ARG A 9 36.55 6.24 -29.23
C ARG A 9 35.42 5.74 -30.13
N GLN A 10 35.50 6.00 -31.43
CA GLN A 10 34.55 5.44 -32.42
C GLN A 10 34.72 3.93 -32.54
N GLN A 11 35.95 3.40 -32.57
CA GLN A 11 36.17 1.94 -32.55
C GLN A 11 35.74 1.28 -31.24
N ALA A 12 35.90 1.92 -30.07
CA ALA A 12 35.40 1.38 -28.80
C ALA A 12 33.85 1.44 -28.69
N GLN A 13 33.21 2.40 -29.35
CA GLN A 13 31.74 2.44 -29.49
C GLN A 13 31.23 1.41 -30.52
N GLU A 14 31.96 1.17 -31.61
CA GLU A 14 31.62 0.16 -32.63
C GLU A 14 31.88 -1.28 -32.14
N VAL A 15 32.91 -1.52 -31.34
CA VAL A 15 33.20 -2.87 -30.80
C VAL A 15 32.15 -3.35 -29.79
N ASN A 16 31.38 -2.44 -29.18
CA ASN A 16 30.23 -2.78 -28.33
C ASN A 16 28.88 -2.81 -29.08
N ALA A 17 28.85 -2.43 -30.36
CA ALA A 17 27.65 -2.44 -31.21
C ALA A 17 27.42 -3.80 -31.92
N SER A 18 28.33 -4.77 -31.77
CA SER A 18 28.32 -6.03 -32.51
C SER A 18 27.57 -7.20 -31.83
N LYS A 19 26.94 -7.01 -30.66
CA LYS A 19 25.99 -7.98 -30.12
C LYS A 19 24.59 -7.40 -30.23
N THR A 20 23.83 -7.88 -31.21
CA THR A 20 22.38 -7.69 -31.22
C THR A 20 21.83 -8.25 -29.92
N LEU A 21 21.38 -7.37 -29.03
CA LEU A 21 20.76 -7.78 -27.77
C LEU A 21 19.49 -8.58 -28.08
N PRO A 22 19.23 -9.68 -27.36
CA PRO A 22 18.05 -10.49 -27.59
C PRO A 22 16.79 -9.67 -27.34
N LEU A 23 15.78 -9.86 -28.19
CA LEU A 23 14.43 -9.40 -27.88
C LEU A 23 13.90 -10.26 -26.74
N MET A 24 13.36 -9.61 -25.71
CA MET A 24 12.81 -10.24 -24.54
C MET A 24 11.32 -9.94 -24.47
N SER A 25 10.53 -11.00 -24.36
CA SER A 25 9.10 -10.94 -24.11
C SER A 25 8.79 -10.53 -22.67
N ARG A 26 7.56 -10.08 -22.45
CA ARG A 26 7.07 -9.73 -21.11
C ARG A 26 7.09 -10.93 -20.16
N ASP A 27 6.77 -12.14 -20.65
CA ASP A 27 6.80 -13.37 -19.86
C ASP A 27 8.21 -13.77 -19.43
N GLU A 28 9.22 -13.60 -20.30
CA GLU A 28 10.62 -13.86 -19.94
C GLU A 28 11.09 -12.89 -18.85
N ILE A 29 10.62 -11.65 -18.89
CA ILE A 29 10.91 -10.66 -17.85
C ILE A 29 10.15 -10.99 -16.56
N GLU A 30 8.90 -11.45 -16.65
CA GLU A 30 8.09 -11.94 -15.50
C GLU A 30 8.82 -13.09 -14.79
N ASP A 31 9.30 -14.09 -15.54
CA ASP A 31 10.04 -15.23 -15.00
C ASP A 31 11.34 -14.80 -14.32
N LEU A 32 12.07 -13.83 -14.89
CA LEU A 32 13.27 -13.29 -14.23
C LEU A 32 12.92 -12.65 -12.89
N ILE A 33 11.84 -11.88 -12.81
CA ILE A 33 11.41 -11.24 -11.57
C ILE A 33 10.93 -12.28 -10.55
N ALA A 34 10.17 -13.30 -11.00
CA ALA A 34 9.76 -14.44 -10.17
C ALA A 34 10.96 -15.17 -9.56
N ASN A 35 12.07 -15.27 -10.31
CA ASN A 35 13.34 -15.83 -9.86
C ASN A 35 14.19 -14.84 -9.01
N GLY A 36 13.60 -13.75 -8.52
CA GLY A 36 14.24 -12.78 -7.62
C GLY A 36 15.25 -11.86 -8.32
N ARG A 37 15.15 -11.67 -9.64
CA ARG A 37 16.02 -10.75 -10.39
C ARG A 37 15.44 -9.34 -10.39
N HIS A 38 16.31 -8.36 -10.20
CA HIS A 38 15.94 -6.94 -10.18
C HIS A 38 16.03 -6.38 -11.60
N ILE A 39 14.92 -6.48 -12.34
CA ILE A 39 14.80 -6.04 -13.72
C ILE A 39 14.09 -4.68 -13.81
N VAL A 40 14.67 -3.73 -14.53
CA VAL A 40 14.08 -2.41 -14.80
C VAL A 40 14.20 -2.11 -16.29
N ILE A 41 13.16 -1.54 -16.88
CA ILE A 41 13.20 -1.08 -18.27
C ILE A 41 13.72 0.35 -18.32
N TYR A 42 14.68 0.60 -19.21
CA TYR A 42 15.21 1.93 -19.49
C TYR A 42 15.26 2.14 -20.99
N ARG A 43 14.35 2.96 -21.50
CA ARG A 43 14.02 3.13 -22.91
C ARG A 43 13.60 1.78 -23.49
N GLU A 44 14.26 1.33 -24.55
CA GLU A 44 14.02 0.02 -25.17
C GLU A 44 14.84 -1.12 -24.51
N TYR A 45 15.66 -0.84 -23.48
CA TYR A 45 16.60 -1.82 -22.93
C TYR A 45 16.13 -2.42 -21.61
N VAL A 46 16.34 -3.73 -21.47
CA VAL A 46 16.14 -4.48 -20.22
C VAL A 46 17.41 -4.44 -19.39
N LEU A 47 17.37 -3.83 -18.21
CA LEU A 47 18.50 -3.73 -17.29
C LEU A 47 18.39 -4.74 -16.15
N LYS A 48 19.45 -5.50 -15.91
CA LYS A 48 19.57 -6.40 -14.75
C LYS A 48 20.48 -5.80 -13.69
N LEU A 49 19.90 -5.40 -12.56
CA LEU A 49 20.58 -4.55 -11.57
C LEU A 49 21.08 -5.29 -10.32
N ASP A 50 20.95 -6.62 -10.23
CA ASP A 50 21.35 -7.43 -9.05
C ASP A 50 22.76 -7.10 -8.52
N ALA A 51 23.74 -7.02 -9.42
CA ALA A 51 25.13 -6.77 -9.06
C ALA A 51 25.38 -5.32 -8.61
N TRP A 52 24.54 -4.39 -9.06
CA TRP A 52 24.68 -2.96 -8.79
C TRP A 52 23.87 -2.49 -7.58
N LEU A 53 22.81 -3.21 -7.20
CA LEU A 53 21.85 -2.81 -6.18
C LEU A 53 22.52 -2.35 -4.86
N ASN A 54 23.51 -3.11 -4.38
CA ASN A 54 24.25 -2.82 -3.14
C ASN A 54 25.29 -1.68 -3.25
N TYR A 55 25.53 -1.19 -4.46
CA TYR A 55 26.46 -0.09 -4.74
C TYR A 55 25.72 1.18 -5.18
N HIS A 56 24.40 1.10 -5.36
CA HIS A 56 23.59 2.22 -5.78
C HIS A 56 23.63 3.32 -4.70
N PRO A 57 24.12 4.53 -5.02
CA PRO A 57 24.32 5.59 -4.03
C PRO A 57 23.01 6.11 -3.43
N GLY A 58 21.88 5.95 -4.13
CA GLY A 58 20.55 6.32 -3.64
C GLY A 58 19.92 5.28 -2.70
N GLY A 59 20.55 4.11 -2.52
CA GLY A 59 20.00 2.98 -1.75
C GLY A 59 19.29 1.95 -2.63
N ALA A 60 19.15 0.74 -2.09
CA ALA A 60 18.54 -0.40 -2.79
C ALA A 60 17.02 -0.22 -2.97
N LYS A 61 16.32 0.31 -1.97
CA LYS A 61 14.85 0.45 -1.98
C LYS A 61 14.33 1.31 -3.12
N SER A 62 15.03 2.40 -3.45
CA SER A 62 14.69 3.23 -4.61
C SER A 62 14.64 2.43 -5.93
N ILE A 63 15.53 1.44 -6.09
CA ILE A 63 15.53 0.56 -7.27
C ILE A 63 14.45 -0.52 -7.14
N MET A 64 14.23 -1.07 -5.95
CA MET A 64 13.23 -2.11 -5.72
C MET A 64 11.80 -1.66 -6.08
N HIS A 65 11.47 -0.38 -5.86
CA HIS A 65 10.17 0.20 -6.27
C HIS A 65 10.03 0.40 -7.79
N LEU A 66 11.09 0.22 -8.58
CA LEU A 66 11.05 0.29 -10.05
C LEU A 66 11.14 -1.09 -10.72
N VAL A 67 11.30 -2.18 -9.95
CA VAL A 67 11.41 -3.53 -10.51
C VAL A 67 10.13 -3.89 -11.27
N GLY A 68 10.30 -4.26 -12.54
CA GLY A 68 9.21 -4.58 -13.47
C GLY A 68 8.55 -3.38 -14.16
N ARG A 69 9.05 -2.15 -13.94
CA ARG A 69 8.53 -0.92 -14.55
C ARG A 69 9.46 -0.36 -15.62
N ASP A 70 8.90 0.48 -16.50
CA ASP A 70 9.61 1.48 -17.27
C ASP A 70 10.04 2.61 -16.34
N GLY A 71 11.32 2.58 -15.97
CA GLY A 71 11.95 3.57 -15.12
C GLY A 71 12.55 4.75 -15.89
N THR A 72 12.28 4.90 -17.19
CA THR A 72 12.96 5.88 -18.05
C THR A 72 12.91 7.30 -17.51
N ASP A 73 11.71 7.78 -17.19
CA ASP A 73 11.52 9.16 -16.77
C ASP A 73 12.16 9.43 -15.39
N TRP A 74 12.00 8.50 -14.43
CA TRP A 74 12.71 8.53 -13.14
C TRP A 74 14.23 8.57 -13.32
N VAL A 75 14.76 7.69 -14.17
CA VAL A 75 16.21 7.61 -14.42
C VAL A 75 16.73 8.92 -15.02
N ASP A 76 16.05 9.45 -16.03
CA ASP A 76 16.53 10.62 -16.78
C ASP A 76 16.56 11.90 -15.93
N VAL A 77 15.65 12.06 -14.97
CA VAL A 77 15.64 13.24 -14.08
C VAL A 77 16.43 13.08 -12.79
N LEU A 78 16.51 11.88 -12.20
CA LEU A 78 17.21 11.69 -10.92
C LEU A 78 18.72 11.44 -11.06
N HIS A 79 19.18 10.99 -12.22
CA HIS A 79 20.58 10.58 -12.41
C HIS A 79 21.40 11.58 -13.22
N SER A 80 22.67 11.75 -12.84
CA SER A 80 23.63 12.52 -13.63
C SER A 80 23.96 11.85 -14.97
N ASP A 81 24.50 12.60 -15.92
CA ASP A 81 24.87 12.07 -17.22
C ASP A 81 25.96 11.00 -17.11
N GLU A 82 26.90 11.14 -16.17
CA GLU A 82 27.93 10.13 -15.90
C GLU A 82 27.34 8.82 -15.35
N ALA A 83 26.24 8.90 -14.58
CA ALA A 83 25.54 7.72 -14.10
C ALA A 83 24.80 7.03 -15.26
N LYS A 84 24.06 7.80 -16.08
CA LYS A 84 23.37 7.28 -17.27
C LYS A 84 24.32 6.62 -18.27
N GLN A 85 25.51 7.16 -18.47
CA GLN A 85 26.56 6.57 -19.33
C GLN A 85 27.08 5.20 -18.84
N LYS A 86 26.90 4.88 -17.55
CA LYS A 86 27.32 3.57 -16.99
C LYS A 86 26.22 2.52 -17.05
N MET A 87 24.96 2.93 -17.19
CA MET A 87 23.80 2.02 -17.24
C MET A 87 23.84 0.99 -18.39
N PRO A 88 24.40 1.28 -19.59
CA PRO A 88 24.51 0.29 -20.67
C PRO A 88 25.21 -1.01 -20.29
N ARG A 89 26.06 -0.99 -19.25
CA ARG A 89 26.79 -2.16 -18.75
C ARG A 89 25.89 -3.24 -18.15
N TYR A 90 24.65 -2.90 -17.81
CA TYR A 90 23.68 -3.78 -17.16
C TYR A 90 22.61 -4.30 -18.13
N ARG A 91 22.72 -3.99 -19.43
CA ARG A 91 21.78 -4.43 -20.46
C ARG A 91 21.89 -5.94 -20.66
N ILE A 92 20.75 -6.62 -20.63
CA ILE A 92 20.66 -8.06 -20.91
C ILE A 92 19.82 -8.37 -22.16
N GLY A 93 18.99 -7.43 -22.60
CA GLY A 93 18.11 -7.59 -23.76
C GLY A 93 17.43 -6.28 -24.13
N ARG A 94 16.49 -6.35 -25.06
CA ARG A 94 15.64 -5.25 -25.51
C ARG A 94 14.18 -5.67 -25.59
N ILE A 95 13.26 -4.74 -25.42
CA ILE A 95 11.82 -4.95 -25.62
C ILE A 95 11.37 -4.39 -26.98
N GLU A 96 10.19 -4.78 -27.44
CA GLU A 96 9.55 -4.24 -28.64
C GLU A 96 8.28 -3.48 -28.25
N GLY A 97 8.15 -2.24 -28.70
CA GLY A 97 6.98 -1.40 -28.42
C GLY A 97 6.96 -0.79 -27.01
N SER A 98 5.75 -0.41 -26.57
CA SER A 98 5.47 0.10 -25.23
C SER A 98 5.59 -0.99 -24.17
N TRP A 99 6.11 -0.62 -23.00
CA TRP A 99 6.18 -1.52 -21.85
C TRP A 99 4.97 -1.34 -20.95
N LEU A 100 4.27 -2.44 -20.65
CA LEU A 100 3.20 -2.44 -19.66
C LEU A 100 3.77 -2.76 -18.27
N ASN A 101 3.71 -1.79 -17.37
CA ASN A 101 4.38 -1.86 -16.07
C ASN A 101 3.81 -2.98 -15.19
N PHE A 102 4.68 -3.68 -14.46
CA PHE A 102 4.26 -4.54 -13.36
C PHE A 102 4.11 -3.76 -12.05
N ARG A 103 3.26 -4.28 -11.15
CA ARG A 103 3.34 -3.90 -9.73
C ARG A 103 4.64 -4.49 -9.16
N PRO A 104 5.57 -3.69 -8.62
CA PRO A 104 6.85 -4.20 -8.14
C PRO A 104 6.68 -5.22 -7.01
N PRO A 105 7.59 -6.20 -6.84
CA PRO A 105 7.52 -7.17 -5.75
C PRO A 105 7.46 -6.53 -4.36
N ILE A 106 8.21 -5.46 -4.14
CA ILE A 106 8.20 -4.71 -2.86
C ILE A 106 6.83 -4.09 -2.56
N GLN A 107 6.02 -3.83 -3.58
CA GLN A 107 4.65 -3.31 -3.47
C GLN A 107 3.59 -4.43 -3.47
N GLY A 108 4.00 -5.70 -3.31
CA GLY A 108 3.10 -6.85 -3.28
C GLY A 108 2.79 -7.48 -4.64
N GLY A 109 3.53 -7.16 -5.70
CA GLY A 109 3.39 -7.84 -6.99
C GLY A 109 3.75 -9.33 -6.91
N VAL A 110 2.90 -10.17 -7.52
CA VAL A 110 3.11 -11.62 -7.64
C VAL A 110 3.48 -11.94 -9.09
N PHE A 111 4.47 -12.81 -9.28
CA PHE A 111 5.06 -13.10 -10.58
C PHE A 111 5.13 -14.60 -10.80
N ARG A 112 4.82 -15.05 -12.02
CA ARG A 112 4.84 -16.46 -12.41
C ARG A 112 6.19 -16.83 -13.04
N THR A 113 6.60 -18.05 -12.78
CA THR A 113 7.71 -18.68 -13.49
C THR A 113 7.29 -19.11 -14.89
N MET A 114 8.25 -19.27 -15.80
CA MET A 114 7.97 -19.72 -17.17
C MET A 114 7.22 -21.06 -17.21
N ALA A 115 7.53 -21.96 -16.27
CA ALA A 115 6.84 -23.24 -16.14
C ALA A 115 5.35 -23.10 -15.78
N GLU A 116 5.02 -22.11 -14.93
CA GLU A 116 3.64 -21.78 -14.56
C GLU A 116 2.91 -21.12 -15.73
N ILE A 117 3.54 -20.17 -16.42
CA ILE A 117 3.00 -19.52 -17.62
C ILE A 117 2.68 -20.54 -18.72
N GLU A 118 3.60 -21.48 -18.99
CA GLU A 118 3.37 -22.57 -19.93
C GLU A 118 2.30 -23.56 -19.47
N ALA A 119 2.15 -23.77 -18.16
CA ALA A 119 1.08 -24.61 -17.61
C ALA A 119 -0.29 -23.95 -17.77
N ASP A 120 -0.39 -22.64 -17.55
CA ASP A 120 -1.62 -21.86 -17.73
C ASP A 120 -2.03 -21.81 -19.20
N ARG A 121 -1.08 -21.58 -20.10
CA ARG A 121 -1.30 -21.67 -21.56
C ARG A 121 -1.83 -23.04 -21.99
N ARG A 122 -1.27 -24.12 -21.44
CA ARG A 122 -1.71 -25.50 -21.74
C ARG A 122 -3.11 -25.82 -21.24
N LYS A 123 -3.60 -25.12 -20.21
CA LYS A 123 -4.96 -25.29 -19.67
C LYS A 123 -6.02 -24.53 -20.47
N GLY A 124 -5.64 -23.82 -21.54
CA GLY A 124 -6.58 -23.03 -22.33
C GLY A 124 -6.96 -21.69 -21.69
N ASN A 125 -6.29 -21.29 -20.61
CA ASN A 125 -6.34 -19.92 -20.10
C ASN A 125 -5.48 -19.06 -21.03
N TYR A 126 -6.03 -18.69 -22.18
CA TYR A 126 -5.41 -17.80 -23.18
C TYR A 126 -5.48 -16.32 -22.77
N GLU A 127 -5.39 -16.03 -21.48
CA GLU A 127 -5.08 -14.68 -21.03
C GLU A 127 -3.55 -14.53 -21.17
N VAL A 128 -3.12 -14.03 -22.35
CA VAL A 128 -1.99 -13.10 -22.36
C VAL A 128 -2.29 -12.16 -21.21
N ALA A 129 -1.38 -11.99 -20.26
CA ALA A 129 -1.58 -11.03 -19.17
C ALA A 129 -1.80 -9.65 -19.79
N THR A 130 -3.05 -9.33 -20.12
CA THR A 130 -3.58 -7.98 -20.19
C THR A 130 -3.26 -7.38 -18.84
N GLY A 131 -3.11 -6.06 -18.76
CA GLY A 131 -2.58 -5.37 -17.57
C GLY A 131 -3.24 -5.70 -16.23
N ASP A 132 -4.35 -6.44 -16.27
CA ASP A 132 -5.21 -6.79 -15.15
C ASP A 132 -5.01 -8.22 -14.59
N ASP A 133 -4.35 -9.18 -15.27
CA ASP A 133 -4.30 -10.59 -14.80
C ASP A 133 -3.03 -11.02 -14.04
N ALA A 134 -2.17 -10.05 -13.71
CA ALA A 134 -1.33 -10.14 -12.50
C ALA A 134 -2.01 -9.47 -11.28
N SER A 135 -3.30 -9.11 -11.43
CA SER A 135 -4.11 -8.44 -10.42
C SER A 135 -5.55 -8.96 -10.43
N SER A 136 -5.78 -10.14 -9.84
CA SER A 136 -7.11 -10.36 -9.27
C SER A 136 -7.31 -9.38 -8.11
N PRO A 137 -8.33 -8.49 -8.16
CA PRO A 137 -8.62 -7.58 -7.07
C PRO A 137 -9.33 -8.40 -5.99
N SER A 138 -8.63 -8.72 -4.91
CA SER A 138 -9.30 -8.47 -3.64
C SER A 138 -9.18 -6.97 -3.43
N SER A 139 -10.31 -6.31 -3.24
CA SER A 139 -10.38 -4.95 -2.68
C SER A 139 -9.64 -4.80 -1.35
N ARG A 140 -9.09 -5.88 -0.78
CA ARG A 140 -8.09 -5.85 0.27
C ARG A 140 -6.68 -5.68 -0.29
N ALA A 141 -6.07 -4.55 0.07
CA ALA A 141 -4.63 -4.38 0.10
C ALA A 141 -3.94 -5.54 0.86
N PRO A 142 -2.68 -5.88 0.52
CA PRO A 142 -2.01 -7.05 1.09
C PRO A 142 -1.92 -6.97 2.61
N SER A 143 -2.36 -8.05 3.27
CA SER A 143 -2.23 -8.23 4.73
C SER A 143 -0.77 -8.27 5.18
N PRO A 144 -0.46 -7.94 6.45
CA PRO A 144 0.91 -7.90 6.95
C PRO A 144 1.58 -9.28 6.82
N VAL A 145 2.67 -9.34 6.05
CA VAL A 145 3.53 -10.53 5.99
C VAL A 145 4.24 -10.66 7.34
N PHE A 146 3.94 -11.72 8.07
CA PHE A 146 4.69 -12.11 9.25
C PHE A 146 5.84 -13.01 8.82
N ASP A 147 7.06 -12.46 8.80
CA ASP A 147 8.27 -13.30 8.78
C ASP A 147 8.58 -13.76 10.20
N VAL A 148 8.62 -15.07 10.40
CA VAL A 148 9.05 -15.72 11.64
C VAL A 148 10.59 -15.80 11.65
N ASP A 149 11.20 -15.25 12.70
CA ASP A 149 12.64 -15.33 12.96
C ASP A 149 13.17 -16.77 12.95
N ALA A 150 14.10 -17.09 12.04
CA ALA A 150 14.78 -18.37 12.00
C ALA A 150 16.15 -18.29 12.72
N GLY A 151 16.13 -18.53 14.03
CA GLY A 151 17.32 -18.83 14.82
C GLY A 151 17.59 -20.34 14.91
N ALA A 152 18.70 -20.77 14.31
CA ALA A 152 19.56 -21.91 14.68
C ALA A 152 18.98 -23.34 14.84
N LEU A 153 19.46 -24.31 14.02
CA LEU A 153 20.49 -25.30 14.42
C LEU A 153 20.70 -26.41 13.36
N ARG A 154 21.95 -26.87 13.30
CA ARG A 154 22.55 -27.88 12.43
C ARG A 154 22.00 -29.31 12.65
N GLY A 155 21.97 -30.12 11.59
CA GLY A 155 21.97 -31.58 11.68
C GLY A 155 22.07 -32.29 10.32
N ARG A 156 23.21 -32.93 10.05
CA ARG A 156 23.58 -33.62 8.79
C ARG A 156 23.38 -35.14 8.96
N LYS A 157 22.76 -35.84 7.99
CA LYS A 157 23.13 -37.23 7.58
C LYS A 157 22.40 -37.71 6.31
N ASN A 158 23.15 -38.45 5.49
CA ASN A 158 22.84 -39.05 4.19
C ASN A 158 21.89 -40.27 4.27
N ALA A 159 21.09 -40.51 3.21
CA ALA A 159 20.95 -41.81 2.54
C ALA A 159 20.16 -41.69 1.21
N SER A 160 20.56 -42.49 0.23
CA SER A 160 20.13 -42.58 -1.17
C SER A 160 18.92 -43.50 -1.39
N GLY A 161 18.08 -43.21 -2.39
CA GLY A 161 17.13 -44.17 -2.99
C GLY A 161 16.17 -43.51 -3.99
N SER A 162 16.14 -43.99 -5.24
CA SER A 162 15.32 -43.49 -6.35
C SER A 162 13.88 -44.05 -6.34
N GLY A 163 12.93 -43.31 -6.91
CA GLY A 163 11.62 -43.86 -7.31
C GLY A 163 10.44 -42.89 -7.31
N SER A 164 10.09 -42.42 -8.51
CA SER A 164 8.77 -42.04 -9.06
C SER A 164 7.75 -41.22 -8.26
N ALA A 165 7.24 -40.20 -8.95
CA ALA A 165 6.25 -39.22 -8.54
C ALA A 165 4.89 -39.80 -8.13
N ARG A 166 4.27 -39.18 -7.11
CA ARG A 166 2.83 -38.89 -7.00
C ARG A 166 2.58 -37.80 -5.96
N SER A 167 1.81 -36.80 -6.38
CA SER A 167 1.35 -35.62 -5.64
C SER A 167 0.55 -35.98 -4.39
N GLY A 168 0.68 -35.14 -3.35
CA GLY A 168 -0.16 -35.17 -2.15
C GLY A 168 0.35 -34.19 -1.10
N SER A 169 -0.25 -33.01 -1.07
CA SER A 169 0.02 -31.86 -0.21
C SER A 169 -0.23 -32.12 1.28
N ILE A 170 0.61 -31.49 2.11
CA ILE A 170 0.62 -31.53 3.58
C ILE A 170 -0.13 -30.32 4.16
N SER A 171 -0.91 -30.58 5.20
CA SER A 171 -1.49 -29.68 6.22
C SER A 171 -0.41 -28.97 7.06
N SER A 172 -0.52 -27.81 7.72
CA SER A 172 -1.55 -27.33 8.66
C SER A 172 -1.04 -26.06 9.37
N ASN A 173 -2.00 -25.21 9.76
CA ASN A 173 -2.11 -24.37 10.97
C ASN A 173 -1.10 -23.25 11.27
N SER A 174 -1.66 -22.03 11.36
CA SER A 174 -1.44 -21.15 12.50
C SER A 174 -2.78 -20.70 13.10
N THR A 175 -2.83 -20.76 14.43
CA THR A 175 -3.88 -20.30 15.35
C THR A 175 -3.99 -18.78 15.31
N ALA A 176 -5.19 -18.24 15.09
CA ALA A 176 -5.48 -16.82 15.26
C ALA A 176 -6.50 -16.65 16.39
N ASP A 177 -6.02 -15.99 17.46
CA ASP A 177 -6.83 -15.38 18.49
C ASP A 177 -7.67 -14.23 17.91
N LYS A 178 -8.78 -13.97 18.59
CA LYS A 178 -9.90 -13.09 18.23
C LYS A 178 -9.50 -11.61 18.00
N THR A 179 -10.00 -11.00 16.93
CA THR A 179 -10.22 -9.54 16.83
C THR A 179 -11.53 -9.20 16.08
N PRO A 180 -12.24 -8.11 16.45
CA PRO A 180 -13.57 -7.79 15.94
C PRO A 180 -13.48 -7.07 14.59
N LEU A 181 -14.14 -7.62 13.57
CA LEU A 181 -14.37 -7.02 12.25
C LEU A 181 -15.70 -6.25 12.27
N ASP A 182 -15.65 -4.93 12.22
CA ASP A 182 -16.55 -4.05 11.44
C ASP A 182 -16.04 -2.59 11.51
N GLY A 183 -15.45 -2.10 10.42
CA GLY A 183 -14.76 -0.80 10.35
C GLY A 183 -13.68 -0.75 9.27
N MET A 184 -13.11 -1.89 8.91
CA MET A 184 -12.22 -2.01 7.74
C MET A 184 -12.99 -1.74 6.43
N SER A 185 -14.28 -2.14 6.38
CA SER A 185 -15.20 -1.87 5.26
C SER A 185 -15.39 -0.37 4.98
N TYR A 186 -15.45 0.46 6.02
CA TYR A 186 -15.55 1.91 5.87
C TYR A 186 -14.27 2.53 5.30
N LEU A 187 -13.10 2.16 5.82
CA LEU A 187 -11.82 2.66 5.31
C LEU A 187 -11.60 2.24 3.85
N ASP A 188 -12.03 1.05 3.47
CA ASP A 188 -12.00 0.57 2.08
C ASP A 188 -12.95 1.39 1.20
N THR A 189 -14.12 1.78 1.72
CA THR A 189 -15.06 2.66 1.02
C THR A 189 -14.50 4.07 0.81
N VAL A 190 -13.88 4.67 1.83
CA VAL A 190 -13.18 5.96 1.70
C VAL A 190 -12.03 5.87 0.68
N THR A 191 -11.29 4.77 0.70
CA THR A 191 -10.22 4.52 -0.29
C THR A 191 -10.77 4.49 -1.71
N ARG A 192 -11.87 3.75 -1.95
CA ARG A 192 -12.52 3.69 -3.26
C ARG A 192 -13.05 5.05 -3.72
N GLU A 193 -13.64 5.84 -2.83
CA GLU A 193 -14.10 7.19 -3.15
C GLU A 193 -12.95 8.12 -3.54
N HIS A 194 -11.82 8.09 -2.82
CA HIS A 194 -10.64 8.89 -3.18
C HIS A 194 -10.07 8.49 -4.54
N ILE A 195 -9.99 7.17 -4.82
CA ILE A 195 -9.57 6.68 -6.14
C ILE A 195 -10.53 7.17 -7.23
N ARG A 196 -11.85 7.08 -7.00
CA ARG A 196 -12.87 7.56 -7.95
C ARG A 196 -12.73 9.05 -8.22
N LEU A 197 -12.56 9.87 -7.19
CA LEU A 197 -12.38 11.33 -7.32
C LEU A 197 -11.12 11.68 -8.12
N ASP A 198 -10.01 10.96 -7.89
CA ASP A 198 -8.78 11.16 -8.65
C ASP A 198 -8.96 10.74 -10.12
N LEU A 199 -9.62 9.61 -10.39
CA LEU A 199 -9.93 9.16 -11.76
C LEU A 199 -10.90 10.10 -12.50
N GLU A 200 -11.74 10.84 -11.78
CA GLU A 200 -12.60 11.89 -12.35
C GLU A 200 -11.86 13.21 -12.59
N THR A 201 -10.79 13.47 -11.84
CA THR A 201 -10.05 14.74 -11.83
C THR A 201 -8.85 14.74 -12.77
N TYR A 202 -8.14 13.62 -12.88
CA TYR A 202 -6.93 13.46 -13.69
C TYR A 202 -7.21 12.66 -14.97
N PRO A 203 -6.34 12.78 -16.00
CA PRO A 203 -6.46 11.98 -17.21
C PRO A 203 -6.49 10.47 -16.91
N ALA A 204 -7.24 9.75 -17.76
CA ALA A 204 -7.43 8.31 -17.63
C ALA A 204 -6.10 7.55 -17.67
N VAL A 205 -6.03 6.44 -16.92
CA VAL A 205 -4.82 5.60 -16.77
C VAL A 205 -4.73 4.54 -17.89
N ASP A 206 -5.34 4.81 -19.03
CA ASP A 206 -5.23 3.95 -20.22
C ASP A 206 -3.88 4.14 -20.93
N GLU A 207 -3.46 3.11 -21.67
CA GLU A 207 -2.14 3.08 -22.32
C GLU A 207 -1.93 4.27 -23.26
N ALA A 208 -2.94 4.67 -24.04
CA ALA A 208 -2.81 5.72 -25.05
C ALA A 208 -2.67 7.10 -24.40
N THR A 209 -3.51 7.41 -23.43
CA THR A 209 -3.46 8.67 -22.67
C THR A 209 -2.14 8.80 -21.92
N GLN A 210 -1.74 7.76 -21.17
CA GLN A 210 -0.52 7.80 -20.37
C GLN A 210 0.75 7.83 -21.23
N ALA A 211 0.77 7.15 -22.38
CA ALA A 211 1.88 7.26 -23.34
C ALA A 211 2.00 8.68 -23.92
N ASN A 212 0.88 9.35 -24.22
CA ASN A 212 0.88 10.74 -24.67
C ASN A 212 1.43 11.69 -23.59
N ILE A 213 1.03 11.52 -22.33
CA ILE A 213 1.55 12.29 -21.19
C ILE A 213 3.07 12.11 -21.06
N ALA A 214 3.55 10.86 -21.09
CA ALA A 214 4.98 10.55 -21.01
C ALA A 214 5.77 11.18 -22.18
N ALA A 215 5.25 11.11 -23.41
CA ALA A 215 5.87 11.74 -24.57
C ALA A 215 5.95 13.27 -24.43
N LYS A 216 4.85 13.92 -24.04
CA LYS A 216 4.79 15.37 -23.78
C LYS A 216 5.70 15.81 -22.64
N TYR A 217 5.84 14.98 -21.62
CA TYR A 217 6.77 15.22 -20.52
C TYR A 217 8.22 15.18 -20.99
N ARG A 218 8.59 14.22 -21.86
CA ARG A 218 9.93 14.14 -22.45
C ARG A 218 10.23 15.35 -23.35
N GLU A 219 9.24 15.82 -24.12
CA GLU A 219 9.33 17.08 -24.88
C GLU A 219 9.56 18.29 -23.94
N LEU A 220 8.82 18.39 -22.84
CA LEU A 220 9.01 19.42 -21.81
C LEU A 220 10.43 19.36 -21.22
N HIS A 221 10.90 18.16 -20.87
CA HIS A 221 12.25 17.99 -20.32
C HIS A 221 13.31 18.47 -21.30
N GLN A 222 13.17 18.17 -22.60
CA GLN A 222 14.07 18.68 -23.63
C GLN A 222 14.02 20.21 -23.73
N ARG A 223 12.83 20.84 -23.68
CA ARG A 223 12.71 22.31 -23.65
C ARG A 223 13.43 22.93 -22.44
N ILE A 224 13.37 22.30 -21.26
CA ILE A 224 14.07 22.75 -20.05
C ILE A 224 15.60 22.67 -20.24
N ILE A 225 16.09 21.61 -20.88
CA ILE A 225 17.51 21.45 -21.23
C ILE A 225 17.93 22.53 -22.23
N ASP A 226 17.16 22.72 -23.30
CA ASP A 226 17.45 23.69 -24.37
C ASP A 226 17.43 25.14 -23.86
N ALA A 227 16.55 25.44 -22.90
CA ALA A 227 16.50 26.73 -22.20
C ALA A 227 17.69 26.94 -21.23
N GLY A 228 18.57 25.94 -21.06
CA GLY A 228 19.74 26.01 -20.20
C GLY A 228 19.42 26.11 -18.72
N LEU A 229 18.23 25.68 -18.28
CA LEU A 229 17.79 25.83 -16.89
C LEU A 229 18.54 24.92 -15.91
N TYR A 230 19.20 23.87 -16.41
CA TYR A 230 20.14 23.07 -15.61
C TYR A 230 21.46 23.79 -15.35
N ASN A 231 21.79 24.89 -16.04
CA ASN A 231 23.03 25.63 -15.77
C ASN A 231 22.93 26.36 -14.43
N THR A 232 23.82 25.99 -13.50
CA THR A 232 23.87 26.59 -12.17
C THR A 232 24.56 27.95 -12.19
N SER A 233 23.82 29.00 -11.83
CA SER A 233 24.39 30.32 -11.57
C SER A 233 25.01 30.39 -10.17
N TYR A 234 26.34 30.28 -10.08
CA TYR A 234 27.04 30.35 -8.80
C TYR A 234 26.93 31.71 -8.09
N SER A 235 26.65 32.79 -8.83
CA SER A 235 26.39 34.10 -8.21
C SER A 235 25.14 34.11 -7.34
N ALA A 236 24.15 33.27 -7.65
CA ALA A 236 22.97 33.09 -6.81
C ALA A 236 23.36 32.54 -5.44
N TYR A 237 24.20 31.50 -5.39
CA TYR A 237 24.74 30.98 -4.13
C TYR A 237 25.67 31.97 -3.42
N GLY A 238 26.32 32.89 -4.14
CA GLY A 238 27.08 33.99 -3.55
C GLY A 238 26.21 34.89 -2.65
N TRP A 239 24.98 35.21 -3.09
CA TRP A 239 24.02 35.96 -2.26
C TRP A 239 23.57 35.17 -1.04
N GLU A 240 23.41 33.85 -1.16
CA GLU A 240 23.07 32.99 -0.03
C GLU A 240 24.21 32.91 0.99
N CYS A 241 25.46 32.78 0.53
CA CYS A 241 26.64 32.85 1.38
C CYS A 241 26.70 34.17 2.16
N LEU A 242 26.37 35.30 1.53
CA LEU A 242 26.31 36.59 2.22
C LEU A 242 25.25 36.59 3.34
N ARG A 243 24.07 36.00 3.10
CA ARG A 243 23.03 35.83 4.13
C ARG A 243 23.49 34.91 5.25
N TYR A 244 24.21 33.83 4.93
CA TYR A 244 24.72 32.91 5.95
C TYR A 244 25.74 33.58 6.85
N VAL A 245 26.69 34.31 6.25
CA VAL A 245 27.71 35.05 7.00
C VAL A 245 27.07 36.15 7.84
N SER A 246 26.06 36.86 7.33
CA SER A 246 25.39 37.92 8.09
C SER A 246 24.60 37.37 9.28
N LEU A 247 23.84 36.28 9.10
CA LEU A 247 23.11 35.62 10.18
C LEU A 247 24.05 35.02 11.24
N PHE A 248 25.14 34.37 10.81
CA PHE A 248 26.13 33.79 11.71
C PHE A 248 26.90 34.88 12.49
N SER A 249 27.29 35.96 11.82
CA SER A 249 27.95 37.10 12.47
C SER A 249 27.03 37.77 13.48
N THR A 250 25.75 37.97 13.12
CA THR A 250 24.74 38.51 14.04
C THR A 250 24.57 37.62 15.27
N MET A 251 24.52 36.30 15.07
CA MET A 251 24.46 35.32 16.16
C MET A 251 25.65 35.46 17.11
N LEU A 252 26.88 35.52 16.60
CA LEU A 252 28.08 35.64 17.43
C LEU A 252 28.16 36.98 18.17
N ILE A 253 27.83 38.09 17.51
CA ILE A 253 27.83 39.43 18.11
C ILE A 253 26.82 39.50 19.24
N THR A 254 25.58 39.05 19.00
CA THR A 254 24.53 39.06 20.02
C THR A 254 24.79 38.08 21.16
N LEU A 255 25.44 36.94 20.88
CA LEU A 255 25.92 36.01 21.90
C LEU A 255 26.95 36.69 22.82
N HIS A 256 27.92 37.41 22.24
CA HIS A 256 28.97 38.11 23.00
C HIS A 256 28.39 39.19 23.94
N TYR A 257 27.37 39.91 23.50
CA TYR A 257 26.68 40.93 24.31
C TYR A 257 25.61 40.35 25.27
N GLY A 258 25.42 39.03 25.32
CA GLY A 258 24.46 38.38 26.22
C GLY A 258 23.00 38.43 25.74
N TYR A 259 22.73 38.85 24.51
CA TYR A 259 21.38 38.82 23.91
C TYR A 259 21.04 37.42 23.36
N TYR A 260 20.93 36.44 24.27
CA TYR A 260 20.81 35.01 23.92
C TYR A 260 19.59 34.68 23.06
N PHE A 261 18.46 35.34 23.26
CA PHE A 261 17.25 35.11 22.45
C PHE A 261 17.46 35.49 20.98
N ILE A 262 18.00 36.69 20.71
CA ILE A 262 18.24 37.17 19.34
C ILE A 262 19.33 36.31 18.69
N SER A 263 20.37 35.96 19.45
CA SER A 263 21.42 35.06 18.98
C SER A 263 20.87 33.70 18.54
N ALA A 264 20.01 33.09 19.36
CA ALA A 264 19.34 31.84 19.04
C ALA A 264 18.43 31.96 17.81
N LEU A 265 17.68 33.05 17.70
CA LEU A 265 16.81 33.33 16.56
C LEU A 265 17.61 33.44 15.26
N SER A 266 18.73 34.17 15.27
CA SER A 266 19.64 34.28 14.12
C SER A 266 20.24 32.92 13.74
N LEU A 267 20.60 32.08 14.72
CA LEU A 267 21.07 30.72 14.45
C LEU A 267 19.99 29.84 13.82
N GLY A 268 18.75 29.92 14.31
CA GLY A 268 17.63 29.16 13.76
C GLY A 268 17.32 29.57 12.31
N PHE A 269 17.35 30.86 12.00
CA PHE A 269 17.20 31.34 10.62
C PHE A 269 18.40 30.97 9.74
N LEU A 270 19.62 30.93 10.29
CA LEU A 270 20.77 30.41 9.57
C LEU A 270 20.54 28.96 9.16
N TRP A 271 20.12 28.09 10.10
CA TRP A 271 19.82 26.69 9.79
C TRP A 271 18.67 26.54 8.81
N HIS A 272 17.59 27.31 8.96
CA HIS A 272 16.48 27.33 8.01
C HIS A 272 16.97 27.58 6.58
N GLN A 273 17.83 28.59 6.40
CA GLN A 273 18.35 28.98 5.10
C GLN A 273 19.40 28.00 4.54
N LEU A 274 20.23 27.39 5.41
CA LEU A 274 21.27 26.44 5.00
C LEU A 274 20.69 25.11 4.49
N VAL A 275 19.57 24.64 5.06
CA VAL A 275 18.96 23.37 4.65
C VAL A 275 18.59 23.38 3.17
N PHE A 276 18.17 24.53 2.62
CA PHE A 276 17.89 24.64 1.20
C PHE A 276 19.12 24.34 0.32
N THR A 277 20.31 24.84 0.70
CA THR A 277 21.54 24.53 -0.05
C THR A 277 21.99 23.09 0.16
N ALA A 278 21.81 22.54 1.37
CA ALA A 278 22.08 21.13 1.61
C ALA A 278 21.18 20.22 0.76
N HIS A 279 19.91 20.58 0.62
CA HIS A 279 18.92 19.93 -0.23
C HIS A 279 19.34 19.98 -1.71
N ASP A 280 19.69 21.16 -2.23
CA ASP A 280 20.16 21.32 -3.61
C ASP A 280 21.39 20.43 -3.89
N ALA A 281 22.33 20.39 -2.93
CA ALA A 281 23.52 19.56 -3.03
C ALA A 281 23.19 18.06 -3.00
N ALA A 282 22.21 17.65 -2.19
CA ALA A 282 21.81 16.26 -2.10
C ALA A 282 21.19 15.73 -3.41
N HIS A 283 20.57 16.61 -4.19
CA HIS A 283 20.02 16.35 -5.53
C HIS A 283 20.97 16.71 -6.68
N MET A 284 22.25 16.98 -6.41
CA MET A 284 23.23 17.34 -7.45
C MET A 284 22.85 18.61 -8.26
N GLY A 285 22.16 19.57 -7.63
CA GLY A 285 21.72 20.83 -8.23
C GLY A 285 22.74 21.97 -8.13
N ILE A 286 23.97 21.71 -7.66
CA ILE A 286 25.02 22.73 -7.52
C ILE A 286 26.09 22.57 -8.59
N THR A 287 26.86 21.48 -8.54
CA THR A 287 27.93 21.20 -9.52
C THR A 287 27.57 20.07 -10.48
N HIS A 288 26.44 19.40 -10.26
CA HIS A 288 25.98 18.21 -10.98
C HIS A 288 26.90 16.98 -10.84
N LYS A 289 27.93 17.06 -10.00
CA LYS A 289 28.85 15.96 -9.70
C LYS A 289 28.50 15.35 -8.35
N TYR A 290 27.98 14.13 -8.39
CA TYR A 290 27.51 13.39 -7.20
C TYR A 290 28.39 13.52 -5.96
N TYR A 291 29.69 13.23 -6.09
CA TYR A 291 30.60 13.18 -4.94
C TYR A 291 30.88 14.58 -4.37
N ILE A 292 31.03 15.59 -5.24
CA ILE A 292 31.30 16.97 -4.81
C ILE A 292 30.07 17.54 -4.12
N ASP A 293 28.90 17.43 -4.74
CA ASP A 293 27.67 17.98 -4.18
C ASP A 293 27.27 17.25 -2.89
N THR A 294 27.42 15.92 -2.84
CA THR A 294 27.18 15.18 -1.59
C THR A 294 28.15 15.62 -0.48
N SER A 295 29.41 15.91 -0.80
CA SER A 295 30.39 16.42 0.19
C SER A 295 30.04 17.83 0.67
N ILE A 296 29.58 18.71 -0.23
CA ILE A 296 29.07 20.05 0.13
C ILE A 296 27.87 19.92 1.07
N GLY A 297 26.92 19.05 0.72
CA GLY A 297 25.74 18.79 1.53
C GLY A 297 26.10 18.24 2.91
N ILE A 298 27.04 17.29 3.02
CA ILE A 298 27.50 16.74 4.31
C ILE A 298 28.18 17.83 5.14
N PHE A 299 29.00 18.68 4.54
CA PHE A 299 29.61 19.79 5.26
C PHE A 299 28.55 20.72 5.85
N ILE A 300 27.54 21.11 5.07
CA ILE A 300 26.48 22.00 5.55
C ILE A 300 25.58 21.31 6.58
N ALA A 301 25.08 20.11 6.27
CA ALA A 301 24.12 19.41 7.11
C ALA A 301 24.77 18.89 8.39
N ASP A 302 25.90 18.20 8.31
CA ASP A 302 26.50 17.53 9.46
C ASP A 302 27.37 18.47 10.30
N PHE A 303 28.29 19.24 9.71
CA PHE A 303 29.20 20.09 10.49
C PHE A 303 28.50 21.34 11.04
N ILE A 304 27.59 21.93 10.28
CA ILE A 304 26.92 23.19 10.66
C ILE A 304 25.50 22.94 11.18
N GLY A 305 24.75 22.02 10.56
CA GLY A 305 23.37 21.72 10.96
C GLY A 305 23.23 20.65 12.06
N GLY A 306 24.21 19.77 12.22
CA GLY A 306 24.11 18.59 13.08
C GLY A 306 23.12 17.54 12.58
N LEU A 307 22.77 17.53 11.29
CA LEU A 307 21.85 16.57 10.68
C LEU A 307 22.58 15.73 9.62
N SER A 308 22.27 14.44 9.53
CA SER A 308 22.88 13.54 8.55
C SER A 308 22.28 13.75 7.18
N LEU A 309 23.10 14.22 6.23
CA LEU A 309 22.70 14.29 4.82
C LEU A 309 22.42 12.89 4.26
N GLY A 310 23.19 11.88 4.68
CA GLY A 310 23.06 10.50 4.26
C GLY A 310 21.72 9.89 4.67
N TRP A 311 21.28 10.11 5.92
CA TRP A 311 19.95 9.72 6.38
C TRP A 311 18.87 10.36 5.51
N TRP A 312 18.97 11.68 5.31
CA TRP A 312 17.99 12.42 4.54
C TRP A 312 17.91 11.89 3.10
N LYS A 313 19.04 11.68 2.43
CA LYS A 313 19.08 11.08 1.08
C LYS A 313 18.50 9.67 1.06
N HIS A 314 18.77 8.85 2.07
CA HIS A 314 18.25 7.49 2.14
C HIS A 314 16.72 7.45 2.20
N ASN A 315 16.12 8.38 2.95
CA ASN A 315 14.67 8.55 3.05
C ASN A 315 14.09 9.18 1.77
N HIS A 316 14.62 10.35 1.43
CA HIS A 316 14.04 11.23 0.44
C HIS A 316 14.18 10.70 -0.99
N ASN A 317 15.23 9.93 -1.29
CA ASN A 317 15.33 9.27 -2.61
C ASN A 317 14.28 8.18 -2.80
N VAL A 318 13.69 7.60 -1.73
CA VAL A 318 12.55 6.69 -1.87
C VAL A 318 11.28 7.51 -2.04
N HIS A 319 11.11 8.57 -1.26
CA HIS A 319 10.02 9.53 -1.41
C HIS A 319 9.84 10.01 -2.86
N HIS A 320 10.92 10.41 -3.56
CA HIS A 320 10.85 10.80 -4.99
C HIS A 320 10.35 9.72 -5.96
N ILE A 321 10.41 8.43 -5.58
CA ILE A 321 9.95 7.33 -6.44
C ILE A 321 8.48 6.99 -6.17
N VAL A 322 8.06 7.07 -4.91
CA VAL A 322 6.75 6.61 -4.42
C VAL A 322 6.03 7.69 -3.63
N THR A 323 6.12 8.94 -4.08
CA THR A 323 5.61 10.12 -3.35
C THR A 323 4.19 9.92 -2.86
N ASN A 324 3.96 10.20 -1.58
CA ASN A 324 2.66 10.18 -0.92
C ASN A 324 1.97 8.79 -0.89
N ALA A 325 2.71 7.70 -1.10
CA ALA A 325 2.21 6.33 -0.98
C ALA A 325 2.29 5.84 0.48
N PRO A 326 1.15 5.62 1.19
CA PRO A 326 1.16 5.36 2.64
C PRO A 326 1.99 4.16 3.13
N GLU A 327 2.16 3.13 2.29
CA GLU A 327 2.95 1.93 2.60
C GLU A 327 4.43 2.03 2.26
N HIS A 328 4.80 3.00 1.43
CA HIS A 328 6.07 2.99 0.72
C HIS A 328 6.89 4.26 0.94
N ASP A 329 6.22 5.37 1.19
CA ASP A 329 6.83 6.69 1.35
C ASP A 329 7.13 6.99 2.82
N PRO A 330 8.41 6.95 3.24
CA PRO A 330 8.76 7.18 4.63
C PRO A 330 8.54 8.64 5.08
N ASP A 331 8.38 9.60 4.17
CA ASP A 331 8.14 11.00 4.51
C ASP A 331 6.71 11.24 5.04
N ILE A 332 5.80 10.26 4.94
CA ILE A 332 4.43 10.33 5.51
C ILE A 332 4.12 9.23 6.54
N GLU A 333 5.11 8.44 6.94
CA GLU A 333 4.96 7.31 7.87
C GLU A 333 5.22 7.71 9.33
N HIS A 334 4.37 8.58 9.88
CA HIS A 334 4.58 9.23 11.18
C HIS A 334 3.87 8.57 12.36
N MET A 335 3.36 7.35 12.20
CA MET A 335 2.68 6.63 13.29
C MET A 335 3.64 6.38 14.47
N PRO A 336 3.19 6.62 15.73
CA PRO A 336 1.80 6.91 16.15
C PRO A 336 1.46 8.40 16.32
N LEU A 337 2.34 9.34 15.93
CA LEU A 337 2.16 10.77 16.21
C LEU A 337 1.18 11.46 15.25
N PHE A 338 1.24 11.12 13.95
CA PHE A 338 0.37 11.70 12.92
C PHE A 338 -0.15 10.64 11.96
N ALA A 339 -1.39 10.84 11.50
CA ALA A 339 -2.00 10.06 10.43
C ALA A 339 -2.36 11.02 9.30
N ILE A 340 -1.62 10.91 8.19
CA ILE A 340 -1.77 11.77 7.00
C ILE A 340 -2.79 11.19 6.02
N SER A 341 -2.95 9.86 6.01
CA SER A 341 -3.94 9.13 5.23
C SER A 341 -4.89 8.36 6.15
N HIS A 342 -6.14 8.17 5.73
CA HIS A 342 -7.09 7.29 6.42
C HIS A 342 -6.61 5.83 6.43
N ARG A 343 -5.71 5.46 5.51
CA ARG A 343 -5.08 4.13 5.48
C ARG A 343 -4.19 3.82 6.69
N LEU A 344 -3.73 4.86 7.41
CA LEU A 344 -2.98 4.72 8.67
C LEU A 344 -3.90 4.54 9.89
N LEU A 345 -5.23 4.59 9.72
CA LEU A 345 -6.22 4.30 10.77
C LEU A 345 -6.55 2.79 10.85
N GLY A 346 -5.74 1.96 10.20
CA GLY A 346 -5.64 0.51 10.39
C GLY A 346 -4.18 0.09 10.53
N ASP A 347 -3.93 -1.21 10.67
CA ASP A 347 -2.56 -1.73 10.68
C ASP A 347 -2.00 -1.73 9.26
N LEU A 348 -0.89 -1.04 9.05
CA LEU A 348 -0.25 -0.89 7.73
C LEU A 348 1.23 -1.30 7.80
N ARG A 349 1.69 -2.15 6.88
CA ARG A 349 3.12 -2.51 6.80
C ARG A 349 3.88 -1.49 5.97
N SER A 350 4.86 -0.83 6.58
CA SER A 350 5.83 0.01 5.89
C SER A 350 6.85 -0.86 5.16
N THR A 351 7.00 -0.67 3.85
CA THR A 351 8.05 -1.33 3.06
C THR A 351 9.41 -0.66 3.24
N PHE A 352 9.43 0.61 3.65
CA PHE A 352 10.68 1.33 3.92
C PHE A 352 11.27 1.00 5.29
N TYR A 353 10.48 1.00 6.36
CA TYR A 353 10.94 0.65 7.71
C TYR A 353 10.84 -0.85 8.01
N GLU A 354 10.24 -1.65 7.12
CA GLU A 354 10.05 -3.10 7.27
C GLU A 354 9.31 -3.48 8.57
N ARG A 355 8.40 -2.59 9.01
CA ARG A 355 7.63 -2.75 10.25
C ARG A 355 6.16 -2.49 10.02
N VAL A 356 5.31 -3.09 10.85
CA VAL A 356 3.88 -2.78 10.89
C VAL A 356 3.68 -1.53 11.75
N MET A 357 3.13 -0.47 11.15
CA MET A 357 2.62 0.70 11.84
C MET A 357 1.24 0.35 12.39
N LYS A 358 1.19 0.11 13.70
CA LYS A 358 -0.04 -0.34 14.37
C LYS A 358 -0.95 0.83 14.71
N TYR A 359 -2.25 0.64 14.52
CA TYR A 359 -3.28 1.55 15.02
C TYR A 359 -3.75 1.13 16.42
N ASP A 360 -2.80 1.18 17.37
CA ASP A 360 -2.99 0.73 18.75
C ASP A 360 -3.65 1.80 19.65
N ALA A 361 -3.79 1.49 20.95
CA ALA A 361 -4.42 2.40 21.91
C ALA A 361 -3.67 3.74 22.04
N VAL A 362 -2.34 3.73 21.90
CA VAL A 362 -1.53 4.96 21.99
C VAL A 362 -1.76 5.80 20.73
N ALA A 363 -1.72 5.18 19.55
CA ALA A 363 -2.05 5.85 18.30
C ALA A 363 -3.44 6.49 18.33
N LYS A 364 -4.46 5.78 18.83
CA LYS A 364 -5.83 6.34 18.96
C LYS A 364 -5.88 7.62 19.79
N VAL A 365 -5.20 7.62 20.94
CA VAL A 365 -5.17 8.80 21.82
C VAL A 365 -4.44 9.96 21.17
N LEU A 366 -3.25 9.72 20.61
CA LEU A 366 -2.43 10.75 19.99
C LEU A 366 -3.07 11.34 18.74
N LEU A 367 -3.67 10.50 17.89
CA LEU A 367 -4.33 10.92 16.66
C LEU A 367 -5.63 11.68 16.92
N ARG A 368 -6.32 11.44 18.04
CA ARG A 368 -7.49 12.22 18.46
C ARG A 368 -7.12 13.66 18.85
N ILE A 369 -5.93 13.87 19.42
CA ILE A 369 -5.43 15.20 19.81
C ILE A 369 -4.54 15.84 18.75
N GLN A 370 -4.23 15.14 17.65
CA GLN A 370 -3.36 15.64 16.59
C GLN A 370 -3.72 17.05 16.05
N PRO A 371 -5.01 17.48 15.96
CA PRO A 371 -5.31 18.83 15.47
C PRO A 371 -4.69 19.94 16.34
N TRP A 372 -4.53 19.66 17.64
CA TRP A 372 -3.95 20.59 18.60
C TRP A 372 -2.43 20.42 18.75
N THR A 373 -1.92 19.20 18.56
CA THR A 373 -0.49 18.89 18.73
C THR A 373 0.34 19.01 17.46
N TYR A 374 -0.30 19.15 16.28
CA TYR A 374 0.36 19.24 14.97
C TYR A 374 1.48 20.27 14.90
N TYR A 375 1.15 21.56 15.04
CA TYR A 375 2.16 22.62 14.97
C TYR A 375 3.18 22.57 16.12
N PRO A 376 2.79 22.32 17.39
CA PRO A 376 3.76 22.14 18.46
C PRO A 376 4.79 21.03 18.21
N PHE A 377 4.36 19.86 17.72
CA PHE A 377 5.28 18.76 17.43
C PHE A 377 6.15 19.04 16.20
N LEU A 378 5.62 19.68 15.15
CA LEU A 378 6.44 20.13 14.02
C LEU A 378 7.50 21.17 14.44
N ALA A 379 7.17 22.07 15.38
CA ALA A 379 8.12 23.03 15.92
C ALA A 379 9.31 22.35 16.63
N LEU A 380 9.10 21.14 17.14
CA LEU A 380 10.11 20.31 17.81
C LEU A 380 10.67 19.19 16.90
N GLY A 381 10.25 19.12 15.64
CA GLY A 381 10.62 18.04 14.72
C GLY A 381 12.13 17.87 14.53
N ARG A 382 12.90 18.97 14.64
CA ARG A 382 14.36 18.94 14.53
C ARG A 382 15.03 18.01 15.56
N PHE A 383 14.47 17.88 16.77
CA PHE A 383 15.01 16.95 17.77
C PHE A 383 14.92 15.50 17.32
N ASN A 384 13.80 15.14 16.67
CA ASN A 384 13.65 13.81 16.07
C ASN A 384 14.66 13.60 14.93
N LEU A 385 14.95 14.63 14.14
CA LEU A 385 15.96 14.55 13.08
C LEU A 385 17.38 14.26 13.62
N TYR A 386 17.74 14.73 14.82
CA TYR A 386 19.00 14.34 15.45
C TYR A 386 19.05 12.85 15.79
N VAL A 387 17.95 12.32 16.36
CA VAL A 387 17.84 10.90 16.67
C VAL A 387 17.97 10.05 15.42
N LEU A 388 17.26 10.42 14.35
CA LEU A 388 17.31 9.71 13.06
C LEU A 388 18.69 9.80 12.40
N SER A 389 19.37 10.94 12.52
CA SER A 389 20.73 11.12 12.01
C SER A 389 21.72 10.18 12.69
N TRP A 390 21.68 10.12 14.02
CA TRP A 390 22.55 9.22 14.79
C TRP A 390 22.18 7.75 14.59
N ASP A 391 20.88 7.40 14.55
CA ASP A 391 20.44 6.03 14.27
C ASP A 391 20.99 5.55 12.92
N PHE A 392 20.83 6.34 11.86
CA PHE A 392 21.34 6.01 10.52
C PHE A 392 22.86 5.81 10.50
N ILE A 393 23.61 6.76 11.09
CA ILE A 393 25.07 6.71 11.12
C ILE A 393 25.54 5.53 11.96
N LEU A 394 24.99 5.29 13.15
CA LEU A 394 25.47 4.24 14.04
C LEU A 394 25.11 2.84 13.53
N THR A 395 23.86 2.63 13.11
CA THR A 395 23.39 1.32 12.60
C THR A 395 23.92 0.98 11.20
N GLY A 396 24.38 1.97 10.43
CA GLY A 396 24.99 1.75 9.13
C GLY A 396 24.04 1.29 8.06
N LYS A 397 22.90 1.97 8.01
CA LYS A 397 21.88 1.87 6.96
C LYS A 397 22.33 2.52 5.64
N GLY A 398 23.34 3.39 5.66
CA GLY A 398 23.88 4.03 4.46
C GLY A 398 24.69 3.10 3.53
N PRO A 399 25.01 3.56 2.31
CA PRO A 399 25.80 2.77 1.35
C PRO A 399 27.14 2.33 1.91
N ARG A 400 27.43 1.03 1.83
CA ARG A 400 28.71 0.44 2.33
C ARG A 400 29.75 0.23 1.24
N LYS A 401 29.34 0.39 -0.03
CA LYS A 401 30.19 0.15 -1.21
C LYS A 401 30.05 1.30 -2.20
N GLY A 402 30.98 1.36 -3.14
CA GLY A 402 30.96 2.36 -4.20
C GLY A 402 31.38 3.76 -3.73
N PRO A 403 31.05 4.80 -4.52
CA PRO A 403 31.56 6.17 -4.30
C PRO A 403 31.04 6.84 -3.03
N ALA A 404 29.97 6.31 -2.42
CA ALA A 404 29.38 6.87 -1.21
C ALA A 404 29.84 6.18 0.09
N ALA A 405 30.67 5.14 0.01
CA ALA A 405 31.03 4.31 1.16
C ALA A 405 31.76 5.06 2.28
N ASN A 406 32.55 6.07 1.93
CA ASN A 406 33.30 6.88 2.89
C ASN A 406 32.46 8.02 3.51
N HIS A 407 31.28 8.33 2.96
CA HIS A 407 30.44 9.42 3.45
C HIS A 407 30.04 9.22 4.91
N ARG A 408 29.75 7.99 5.34
CA ARG A 408 29.46 7.65 6.75
C ARG A 408 30.51 8.22 7.71
N TRP A 409 31.79 8.11 7.37
CA TRP A 409 32.88 8.57 8.24
C TRP A 409 33.00 10.08 8.25
N ILE A 410 32.75 10.73 7.10
CA ILE A 410 32.74 12.19 7.00
C ILE A 410 31.55 12.75 7.80
N GLU A 411 30.38 12.14 7.70
CA GLU A 411 29.20 12.48 8.50
C GLU A 411 29.46 12.30 9.99
N LEU A 412 30.04 11.18 10.41
CA LEU A 412 30.39 10.96 11.82
C LEU A 412 31.33 12.05 12.37
N VAL A 413 32.37 12.42 11.60
CA VAL A 413 33.27 13.53 11.98
C VAL A 413 32.50 14.84 12.05
N GLY A 414 31.61 15.10 11.08
CA GLY A 414 30.77 16.28 11.05
C GLY A 414 29.84 16.39 12.26
N GLN A 415 29.17 15.30 12.63
CA GLN A 415 28.31 15.23 13.82
C GLN A 415 29.08 15.46 15.12
N VAL A 416 30.25 14.82 15.28
CA VAL A 416 31.11 15.05 16.45
C VAL A 416 31.56 16.51 16.51
N PHE A 417 31.98 17.06 15.37
CA PHE A 417 32.36 18.47 15.27
C PHE A 417 31.19 19.40 15.64
N PHE A 418 29.99 19.12 15.15
CA PHE A 418 28.78 19.89 15.46
C PHE A 418 28.54 19.99 16.96
N TRP A 419 28.51 18.85 17.66
CA TRP A 419 28.27 18.85 19.11
C TRP A 419 29.42 19.47 19.91
N ILE A 420 30.65 19.47 19.38
CA ILE A 420 31.77 20.20 19.99
C ILE A 420 31.55 21.72 19.88
N TRP A 421 31.27 22.26 18.70
CA TRP A 421 31.14 23.72 18.58
C TRP A 421 29.82 24.23 19.14
N PHE A 422 28.70 23.56 18.84
CA PHE A 422 27.37 23.97 19.30
C PHE A 422 27.16 23.60 20.78
N GLY A 423 27.29 22.31 21.12
CA GLY A 423 27.02 21.81 22.46
C GLY A 423 28.05 22.31 23.49
N TYR A 424 29.33 22.09 23.23
CA TYR A 424 30.38 22.51 24.16
C TYR A 424 30.76 24.00 24.01
N GLY A 425 31.00 24.47 22.78
CA GLY A 425 31.42 25.84 22.51
C GLY A 425 30.35 26.88 22.84
N ILE A 426 29.19 26.81 22.17
CA ILE A 426 28.12 27.81 22.34
C ILE A 426 27.37 27.58 23.66
N LEU A 427 26.80 26.40 23.90
CA LEU A 427 25.91 26.20 25.04
C LEU A 427 26.66 26.14 26.38
N TYR A 428 27.66 25.26 26.50
CA TYR A 428 28.35 25.05 27.78
C TYR A 428 29.32 26.18 28.14
N LYS A 429 30.18 26.60 27.19
CA LYS A 429 31.25 27.58 27.47
C LYS A 429 30.80 29.03 27.38
N SER A 430 29.89 29.39 26.47
CA SER A 430 29.52 30.80 26.23
C SER A 430 28.27 31.27 26.98
N ILE A 431 27.35 30.37 27.37
CA ILE A 431 26.12 30.73 28.10
C ILE A 431 26.26 30.28 29.57
N PRO A 432 26.14 31.19 30.55
CA PRO A 432 26.49 30.91 31.95
C PRO A 432 25.43 30.10 32.70
N ASP A 433 24.14 30.33 32.45
CA ASP A 433 23.04 29.74 33.22
C ASP A 433 22.21 28.73 32.42
N ASN A 434 21.58 27.78 33.13
CA ASN A 434 20.83 26.69 32.51
C ASN A 434 19.53 27.13 31.84
N TRP A 435 18.90 28.22 32.30
CA TRP A 435 17.65 28.70 31.72
C TRP A 435 17.89 29.38 30.38
N SER A 436 18.90 30.25 30.29
CA SER A 436 19.35 30.86 29.03
C SER A 436 19.77 29.79 28.01
N ARG A 437 20.46 28.72 28.45
CA ARG A 437 20.78 27.57 27.58
C ARG A 437 19.52 26.90 27.04
N PHE A 438 18.54 26.64 27.91
CA PHE A 438 17.25 26.08 27.51
C PHE A 438 16.53 26.97 26.50
N VAL A 439 16.40 28.27 26.79
CA VAL A 439 15.78 29.25 25.86
C VAL A 439 16.52 29.28 24.53
N PHE A 440 17.86 29.29 24.54
CA PHE A 440 18.66 29.31 23.33
C PHE A 440 18.41 28.08 22.45
N VAL A 441 18.39 26.89 23.05
CA VAL A 441 18.07 25.64 22.34
C VAL A 441 16.66 25.70 21.78
N MET A 442 15.66 26.01 22.58
CA MET A 442 14.26 26.03 22.13
C MET A 442 14.03 27.04 21.00
N VAL A 443 14.53 28.27 21.15
CA VAL A 443 14.33 29.34 20.15
C VAL A 443 15.05 29.01 18.85
N SER A 444 16.31 28.57 18.89
CA SER A 444 17.07 28.23 17.68
C SER A 444 16.45 27.06 16.90
N HIS A 445 15.85 26.09 17.59
CA HIS A 445 15.23 24.93 16.94
C HIS A 445 13.85 25.26 16.38
N ILE A 446 13.01 25.96 17.16
CA ILE A 446 11.68 26.40 16.72
C ILE A 446 11.78 27.39 15.56
N ALA A 447 12.74 28.32 15.58
CA ALA A 447 12.91 29.30 14.50
C ALA A 447 13.26 28.65 13.14
N SER A 448 13.76 27.41 13.14
CA SER A 448 14.02 26.63 11.93
C SER A 448 12.81 25.81 11.43
N SER A 449 11.71 25.74 12.21
CA SER A 449 10.56 24.91 11.90
C SER A 449 9.63 25.38 10.76
N PRO A 450 9.61 26.66 10.31
CA PRO A 450 8.81 27.05 9.16
C PRO A 450 9.10 26.21 7.91
N LEU A 451 10.34 25.75 7.76
CA LEU A 451 10.74 24.80 6.73
C LEU A 451 9.93 23.49 6.78
N HIS A 452 9.77 22.88 7.96
CA HIS A 452 8.98 21.65 8.10
C HIS A 452 7.55 21.89 7.66
N VAL A 453 6.94 23.00 8.11
CA VAL A 453 5.57 23.37 7.73
C VAL A 453 5.43 23.51 6.22
N GLN A 454 6.40 24.13 5.56
CA GLN A 454 6.38 24.28 4.12
C GLN A 454 6.41 22.94 3.37
N ILE A 455 7.32 22.04 3.76
CA ILE A 455 7.45 20.73 3.12
C ILE A 455 6.18 19.90 3.31
N VAL A 456 5.61 19.86 4.52
CA VAL A 456 4.41 19.06 4.79
C VAL A 456 3.17 19.61 4.12
N LEU A 457 3.04 20.94 3.97
CA LEU A 457 1.90 21.55 3.27
C LEU A 457 1.81 21.10 1.81
N SER A 458 2.96 20.91 1.16
CA SER A 458 3.05 20.51 -0.24
C SER A 458 2.75 19.04 -0.52
N HIS A 459 2.67 18.19 0.52
CA HIS A 459 2.49 16.74 0.39
C HIS A 459 1.24 16.25 1.13
N PHE A 460 1.06 16.64 2.40
CA PHE A 460 0.02 16.08 3.25
C PHE A 460 -1.40 16.48 2.81
N ALA A 461 -1.52 17.55 2.01
CA ALA A 461 -2.79 17.97 1.44
C ALA A 461 -3.11 17.29 0.10
N MET A 462 -2.15 16.56 -0.48
CA MET A 462 -2.25 15.94 -1.81
C MET A 462 -2.74 14.50 -1.72
N SER A 463 -3.10 13.93 -2.88
CA SER A 463 -3.68 12.59 -2.93
C SER A 463 -2.69 11.51 -2.49
N THR A 464 -3.19 10.57 -1.70
CA THR A 464 -2.49 9.34 -1.27
C THR A 464 -3.04 8.08 -1.97
N ALA A 465 -3.86 8.27 -3.02
CA ALA A 465 -4.46 7.15 -3.76
C ALA A 465 -3.43 6.45 -4.66
N ASP A 466 -3.54 5.12 -4.76
CA ASP A 466 -2.80 4.30 -5.73
C ASP A 466 -3.67 4.11 -6.98
N LEU A 467 -3.31 4.79 -8.09
CA LEU A 467 -3.98 4.65 -9.38
C LEU A 467 -3.44 3.48 -10.22
N GLY A 468 -2.52 2.70 -9.66
CA GLY A 468 -1.93 1.54 -10.31
C GLY A 468 -0.60 1.85 -11.03
N PRO A 469 0.10 0.80 -11.50
CA PRO A 469 1.45 0.92 -12.05
C PRO A 469 1.52 1.57 -13.44
N GLN A 470 0.39 1.77 -14.12
CA GLN A 470 0.34 2.39 -15.46
C GLN A 470 0.27 3.92 -15.40
N GLU A 471 0.07 4.52 -14.23
CA GLU A 471 0.14 5.97 -14.09
C GLU A 471 1.55 6.47 -14.46
N SER A 472 1.61 7.43 -15.38
CA SER A 472 2.86 8.03 -15.83
C SER A 472 3.55 8.81 -14.71
N PHE A 473 4.89 8.86 -14.76
CA PHE A 473 5.70 9.60 -13.79
C PHE A 473 5.21 11.04 -13.59
N ALA A 474 4.94 11.76 -14.69
CA ALA A 474 4.56 13.16 -14.65
C ALA A 474 3.21 13.38 -13.96
N GLN A 475 2.21 12.55 -14.26
CA GLN A 475 0.90 12.63 -13.63
C GLN A 475 1.00 12.30 -12.14
N MET A 476 1.72 11.24 -11.78
CA MET A 476 1.92 10.84 -10.39
C MET A 476 2.57 11.96 -9.57
N MET A 477 3.65 12.59 -10.07
CA MET A 477 4.31 13.70 -9.37
C MET A 477 3.37 14.90 -9.17
N LEU A 478 2.59 15.28 -10.19
CA LEU A 478 1.68 16.42 -10.12
C LEU A 478 0.45 16.16 -9.24
N ARG A 479 0.00 14.91 -9.13
CA ARG A 479 -1.12 14.51 -8.27
C ARG A 479 -0.74 14.40 -6.79
N THR A 480 0.50 14.00 -6.53
CA THR A 480 0.98 13.70 -5.16
C THR A 480 1.75 14.86 -4.51
N THR A 481 2.01 15.94 -5.25
CA THR A 481 2.71 17.12 -4.75
C THR A 481 2.07 18.42 -5.23
N MET A 482 2.26 19.50 -4.48
CA MET A 482 1.80 20.83 -4.89
C MET A 482 2.80 21.95 -4.58
N ASP A 483 2.72 23.00 -5.37
CA ASP A 483 3.43 24.25 -5.13
C ASP A 483 2.66 25.18 -4.18
N VAL A 484 3.40 25.94 -3.38
CA VAL A 484 2.90 27.04 -2.57
C VAL A 484 3.10 28.36 -3.32
N ASP A 485 2.01 29.05 -3.63
CA ASP A 485 2.03 30.31 -4.37
C ASP A 485 2.46 31.46 -3.45
N CYS A 486 3.68 31.96 -3.67
CA CYS A 486 4.23 33.10 -2.95
C CYS A 486 4.79 34.16 -3.91
N PRO A 487 4.70 35.45 -3.54
CA PRO A 487 5.31 36.53 -4.30
C PRO A 487 6.85 36.38 -4.31
N PRO A 488 7.55 36.77 -5.40
CA PRO A 488 9.00 36.54 -5.55
C PRO A 488 9.89 37.12 -4.45
N TRP A 489 9.45 38.18 -3.75
CA TRP A 489 10.23 38.76 -2.65
C TRP A 489 10.30 37.86 -1.41
N LEU A 490 9.44 36.85 -1.30
CA LEU A 490 9.51 35.80 -0.26
C LEU A 490 10.35 34.59 -0.68
N ASP A 491 10.93 34.56 -1.88
CA ASP A 491 11.66 33.39 -2.37
C ASP A 491 12.84 33.01 -1.48
N PHE A 492 13.50 33.99 -0.86
CA PHE A 492 14.58 33.69 0.07
C PHE A 492 14.06 32.99 1.33
N VAL A 493 12.85 33.30 1.81
CA VAL A 493 12.25 32.64 2.97
C VAL A 493 11.93 31.18 2.65
N HIS A 494 11.42 30.91 1.46
CA HIS A 494 11.00 29.57 1.05
C HIS A 494 12.11 28.74 0.38
N GLY A 495 13.19 29.38 -0.05
CA GLY A 495 14.41 28.71 -0.52
C GLY A 495 14.26 27.86 -1.78
N GLY A 496 13.20 28.07 -2.56
CA GLY A 496 12.86 27.24 -3.74
C GLY A 496 11.96 26.05 -3.41
N LEU A 497 11.85 25.65 -2.14
CA LEU A 497 11.02 24.52 -1.74
C LEU A 497 9.52 24.82 -1.75
N GLN A 498 9.09 26.04 -2.10
CA GLN A 498 7.70 26.33 -2.42
C GLN A 498 7.29 25.72 -3.77
N PHE A 499 8.26 25.28 -4.57
CA PHE A 499 8.07 24.71 -5.90
C PHE A 499 8.20 23.17 -5.86
N GLN A 500 7.49 22.50 -4.94
CA GLN A 500 7.63 21.05 -4.76
C GLN A 500 7.19 20.24 -5.99
N ALA A 501 6.14 20.67 -6.70
CA ALA A 501 5.71 19.96 -7.89
C ALA A 501 6.78 20.00 -8.99
N ILE A 502 7.39 21.16 -9.19
CA ILE A 502 8.49 21.35 -10.14
C ILE A 502 9.73 20.59 -9.68
N HIS A 503 10.04 20.63 -8.39
CA HIS A 503 11.16 19.93 -7.79
C HIS A 503 11.04 18.42 -8.00
N HIS A 504 9.88 17.82 -7.72
CA HIS A 504 9.65 16.40 -7.94
C HIS A 504 9.72 16.00 -9.42
N MET A 505 9.26 16.87 -10.31
CA MET A 505 9.37 16.67 -11.75
C MET A 505 10.80 16.79 -12.28
N PHE A 506 11.63 17.65 -11.67
CA PHE A 506 13.01 17.93 -12.09
C PHE A 506 13.96 18.16 -10.89
N PRO A 507 14.30 17.12 -10.09
CA PRO A 507 14.97 17.30 -8.79
C PRO A 507 16.36 17.91 -8.88
N ARG A 508 17.06 17.71 -10.00
CA ARG A 508 18.41 18.22 -10.24
C ARG A 508 18.43 19.68 -10.71
N LEU A 509 17.26 20.30 -10.92
CA LEU A 509 17.20 21.67 -11.42
C LEU A 509 17.66 22.63 -10.32
N PRO A 510 18.62 23.54 -10.60
CA PRO A 510 19.06 24.52 -9.61
C PRO A 510 17.90 25.40 -9.14
N ARG A 511 17.73 25.55 -7.82
CA ARG A 511 16.54 26.19 -7.22
C ARG A 511 16.16 27.58 -7.76
N HIS A 512 17.16 28.37 -8.17
CA HIS A 512 16.96 29.73 -8.69
C HIS A 512 16.32 29.74 -10.09
N ASN A 513 16.22 28.58 -10.75
CA ASN A 513 15.53 28.40 -12.02
C ASN A 513 14.13 27.77 -11.88
N LEU A 514 13.74 27.28 -10.69
CA LEU A 514 12.43 26.63 -10.48
C LEU A 514 11.25 27.53 -10.84
N ARG A 515 11.30 28.82 -10.45
CA ARG A 515 10.25 29.80 -10.79
C ARG A 515 10.10 30.00 -12.31
N LYS A 516 11.20 29.90 -13.07
CA LYS A 516 11.14 29.97 -14.55
C LYS A 516 10.53 28.70 -15.13
N ALA A 517 10.91 27.53 -14.59
CA ALA A 517 10.37 26.24 -15.00
C ALA A 517 8.87 26.11 -14.72
N GLN A 518 8.36 26.74 -13.66
CA GLN A 518 6.92 26.75 -13.33
C GLN A 518 6.04 27.14 -14.52
N GLY A 519 6.44 28.16 -15.29
CA GLY A 519 5.67 28.60 -16.46
C GLY A 519 5.51 27.50 -17.51
N MET A 520 6.60 26.77 -17.80
CA MET A 520 6.63 25.68 -18.79
C MET A 520 5.81 24.47 -18.34
N ILE A 521 5.78 24.19 -17.03
CA ILE A 521 4.99 23.08 -16.46
C ILE A 521 3.50 23.41 -16.47
N ILE A 522 3.11 24.67 -16.22
CA ILE A 522 1.71 25.11 -16.35
C ILE A 522 1.21 24.97 -17.79
N GLU A 523 2.07 25.23 -18.79
CA GLU A 523 1.77 24.94 -20.20
C GLU A 523 1.59 23.45 -20.44
N PHE A 524 2.54 22.63 -20.00
CA PHE A 524 2.45 21.17 -20.11
C PHE A 524 1.14 20.62 -19.50
N CYS A 525 0.78 21.03 -18.29
CA CYS A 525 -0.46 20.58 -17.65
C CYS A 525 -1.71 20.95 -18.46
N LYS A 526 -1.69 22.10 -19.14
CA LYS A 526 -2.76 22.51 -20.05
C LYS A 526 -2.81 21.60 -21.29
N ASP A 527 -1.66 21.18 -21.80
CA ASP A 527 -1.55 20.40 -23.04
C ASP A 527 -1.98 18.94 -22.85
N VAL A 528 -1.91 18.42 -21.62
CA VAL A 528 -2.27 17.04 -21.28
C VAL A 528 -3.48 16.93 -20.34
N ASP A 529 -4.26 18.00 -20.19
CA ASP A 529 -5.47 18.06 -19.36
C ASP A 529 -5.27 17.68 -17.87
N ILE A 530 -4.08 17.94 -17.32
CA ILE A 530 -3.82 17.82 -15.87
C ILE A 530 -4.25 19.12 -15.16
N PRO A 531 -4.99 19.06 -14.05
CA PRO A 531 -5.45 20.24 -13.32
C PRO A 531 -4.31 21.18 -12.89
N LYS A 532 -4.45 22.46 -13.24
CA LYS A 532 -3.48 23.51 -12.85
C LYS A 532 -3.53 23.88 -11.37
N THR A 533 -4.61 23.52 -10.68
CA THR A 533 -4.86 23.88 -9.27
C THR A 533 -3.78 23.34 -8.34
N ASP A 534 -3.09 22.28 -8.75
CA ASP A 534 -2.06 21.61 -7.97
C ASP A 534 -0.71 22.34 -8.06
N ILE A 535 -0.54 23.24 -9.03
CA ILE A 535 0.65 24.10 -9.19
C ILE A 535 0.46 25.46 -8.49
N ARG A 536 -0.73 25.78 -7.97
CA ARG A 536 -1.01 27.06 -7.31
C ARG A 536 -1.99 26.92 -6.17
N ARG A 537 -1.53 26.55 -4.97
CA ARG A 537 -2.39 26.67 -3.80
C ARG A 537 -1.64 27.02 -2.51
N ALA A 538 -2.29 27.88 -1.71
CA ALA A 538 -1.81 28.60 -0.52
C ALA A 538 -0.82 29.72 -0.91
N ILE A 539 -1.10 31.02 -0.68
CA ILE A 539 -0.98 31.62 0.66
C ILE A 539 -2.20 32.45 1.14
N PHE A 540 -3.25 32.78 0.36
CA PHE A 540 -4.32 33.69 0.86
C PHE A 540 -5.80 33.39 0.57
N THR A 541 -6.15 32.33 -0.17
CA THR A 541 -7.57 31.97 -0.34
C THR A 541 -8.03 30.99 0.73
N SER A 542 -8.39 31.55 1.88
CA SER A 542 -9.40 30.96 2.78
C SER A 542 -10.73 30.85 2.02
N ARG A 543 -10.86 29.86 1.12
CA ARG A 543 -12.16 29.26 0.79
C ARG A 543 -12.39 28.18 1.84
N LYS A 544 -13.16 28.56 2.86
CA LYS A 544 -14.07 27.81 3.76
C LYS A 544 -14.05 26.28 3.94
N HIS A 545 -13.19 25.46 3.31
CA HIS A 545 -13.27 24.00 3.41
C HIS A 545 -11.96 23.21 3.56
N HIS A 546 -10.76 23.77 3.40
CA HIS A 546 -9.53 22.95 3.50
C HIS A 546 -8.34 23.68 4.12
N ALA A 547 -8.49 24.19 5.34
CA ALA A 547 -7.36 24.64 6.16
C ALA A 547 -6.99 23.55 7.18
N SER A 548 -5.93 22.79 6.86
CA SER A 548 -4.90 22.33 7.79
C SER A 548 -5.36 21.82 9.16
N THR A 549 -6.02 20.66 9.23
CA THR A 549 -6.22 19.84 10.44
C THR A 549 -6.83 18.48 10.04
N LEU A 550 -6.00 17.44 9.85
CA LEU A 550 -6.31 16.28 8.98
C LEU A 550 -6.80 16.74 7.57
N SER A 551 -6.87 15.84 6.58
CA SER A 551 -7.91 16.07 5.58
C SER A 551 -9.24 16.00 6.35
N ALA A 552 -10.20 16.90 6.08
CA ALA A 552 -11.53 16.80 6.71
C ALA A 552 -12.10 15.37 6.59
N HIS A 553 -11.71 14.66 5.53
CA HIS A 553 -11.94 13.26 5.26
C HIS A 553 -11.33 12.30 6.30
N ALA A 554 -10.08 12.43 6.71
CA ALA A 554 -9.48 11.52 7.69
C ALA A 554 -10.04 11.71 9.12
N LEU A 555 -10.47 12.93 9.49
CA LEU A 555 -11.15 13.16 10.78
C LEU A 555 -12.60 12.71 10.72
N ALA A 556 -13.29 12.94 9.60
CA ALA A 556 -14.62 12.39 9.35
C ALA A 556 -14.57 10.87 9.38
N ALA A 557 -13.56 10.28 8.73
CA ALA A 557 -13.32 8.85 8.69
C ALA A 557 -13.06 8.27 10.07
N LEU A 558 -12.25 8.94 10.89
CA LEU A 558 -12.02 8.54 12.28
C LEU A 558 -13.32 8.57 13.09
N LYS A 559 -14.10 9.66 12.98
CA LYS A 559 -15.36 9.81 13.72
C LYS A 559 -16.43 8.82 13.28
N SER A 560 -16.56 8.57 11.98
CA SER A 560 -17.52 7.60 11.44
C SER A 560 -17.10 6.17 11.76
N PHE A 561 -15.80 5.85 11.67
CA PHE A 561 -15.26 4.55 12.07
C PHE A 561 -15.52 4.27 13.56
N GLU A 562 -15.32 5.25 14.43
CA GLU A 562 -15.66 5.13 15.85
C GLU A 562 -17.18 4.96 16.06
N ALA A 563 -18.01 5.74 15.37
CA ALA A 563 -19.46 5.69 15.51
C ALA A 563 -20.07 4.35 15.01
N GLU A 564 -19.59 3.83 13.89
CA GLU A 564 -20.06 2.57 13.31
C GLU A 564 -19.62 1.38 14.16
N LYS A 565 -18.41 1.40 14.71
CA LYS A 565 -17.96 0.38 15.66
C LYS A 565 -18.85 0.35 16.91
N ASP A 566 -19.20 1.52 17.44
CA ASP A 566 -20.09 1.63 18.59
C ASP A 566 -21.52 1.17 18.22
N GLU A 567 -22.01 1.48 17.03
CA GLU A 567 -23.31 1.04 16.51
C GLU A 567 -23.36 -0.48 16.29
N HIS A 568 -22.33 -1.07 15.69
CA HIS A 568 -22.22 -2.50 15.45
C HIS A 568 -22.12 -3.27 16.78
N GLN A 569 -21.35 -2.75 17.74
CA GLN A 569 -21.26 -3.34 19.07
C GLN A 569 -22.60 -3.25 19.83
N ALA A 570 -23.35 -2.16 19.67
CA ALA A 570 -24.70 -2.03 20.22
C ALA A 570 -25.72 -2.97 19.54
N LYS A 571 -25.71 -3.07 18.20
CA LYS A 571 -26.57 -3.99 17.43
C LYS A 571 -26.28 -5.45 17.77
N PHE A 572 -25.01 -5.84 17.88
CA PHE A 572 -24.61 -7.19 18.27
C PHE A 572 -25.12 -7.54 19.68
N GLN A 573 -24.98 -6.62 20.65
CA GLN A 573 -25.51 -6.84 22.00
C GLN A 573 -27.04 -6.94 22.03
N LYS A 574 -27.73 -6.14 21.21
CA LYS A 574 -29.19 -6.19 21.08
C LYS A 574 -29.67 -7.51 20.47
N LEU A 575 -29.07 -7.94 19.35
CA LEU A 575 -29.41 -9.21 18.69
C LEU A 575 -29.09 -10.41 19.58
N LYS A 576 -27.99 -10.35 20.35
CA LYS A 576 -27.68 -11.37 21.35
C LYS A 576 -28.75 -11.46 22.44
N ALA A 577 -29.22 -10.33 22.96
CA ALA A 577 -30.31 -10.30 23.93
C ALA A 577 -31.65 -10.81 23.36
N GLU A 578 -31.94 -10.52 22.09
CA GLU A 578 -33.14 -11.01 21.39
C GLU A 578 -33.07 -12.52 21.11
N ALA A 579 -31.90 -13.05 20.72
CA ALA A 579 -31.66 -14.48 20.54
C ALA A 579 -31.72 -15.25 21.88
N GLU A 580 -31.23 -14.68 22.97
CA GLU A 580 -31.31 -15.28 24.32
C GLU A 580 -32.72 -15.22 24.93
N SER A 581 -33.59 -14.31 24.46
CA SER A 581 -34.95 -14.11 25.01
C SER A 581 -36.06 -14.90 24.30
N ASN A 582 -35.72 -15.82 23.38
CA ASN A 582 -36.68 -16.68 22.67
C ASN A 582 -37.78 -15.92 21.88
N ALA A 583 -37.50 -14.68 21.47
CA ALA A 583 -38.40 -13.86 20.66
C ALA A 583 -38.56 -14.40 19.22
N LEU A 584 -39.59 -13.96 18.48
CA LEU A 584 -39.73 -14.29 17.06
C LEU A 584 -38.56 -13.69 16.28
N LEU A 585 -37.75 -14.52 15.64
CA LEU A 585 -36.57 -14.09 14.90
C LEU A 585 -36.97 -13.78 13.45
N SER A 586 -36.56 -12.61 12.94
CA SER A 586 -36.63 -12.31 11.52
C SER A 586 -35.24 -12.39 10.91
N ILE A 587 -35.13 -13.00 9.73
CA ILE A 587 -33.87 -13.01 8.97
C ILE A 587 -33.49 -11.60 8.49
N ASP A 588 -34.47 -10.68 8.36
CA ASP A 588 -34.23 -9.27 8.00
C ASP A 588 -33.42 -8.51 9.06
N ALA A 589 -33.31 -9.06 10.28
CA ALA A 589 -32.42 -8.54 11.30
C ALA A 589 -30.92 -8.68 10.92
N PHE A 590 -30.61 -9.54 9.95
CA PHE A 590 -29.29 -9.72 9.36
C PHE A 590 -29.30 -9.17 7.92
N SER A 591 -28.50 -8.14 7.66
CA SER A 591 -28.46 -7.52 6.32
C SER A 591 -27.73 -8.42 5.32
N GLU A 592 -28.29 -8.58 4.12
CA GLU A 592 -27.64 -9.26 3.00
C GLU A 592 -26.32 -8.55 2.61
N ASP A 593 -25.25 -9.32 2.37
CA ASP A 593 -24.03 -8.85 1.72
C ASP A 593 -23.90 -9.47 0.31
N TRP A 594 -23.94 -8.61 -0.69
CA TRP A 594 -23.84 -8.99 -2.09
C TRP A 594 -22.45 -9.51 -2.46
N ASN A 595 -21.38 -9.04 -1.78
CA ASN A 595 -20.02 -9.49 -2.04
C ASN A 595 -19.78 -10.94 -1.58
N GLU A 596 -20.52 -11.36 -0.56
CA GLU A 596 -20.53 -12.72 -0.02
C GLU A 596 -21.60 -13.60 -0.69
N SER A 597 -22.29 -13.08 -1.71
CA SER A 597 -23.41 -13.72 -2.42
C SER A 597 -24.53 -14.20 -1.48
N GLN A 598 -24.85 -13.39 -0.46
CA GLN A 598 -25.93 -13.68 0.47
C GLN A 598 -27.27 -13.18 -0.05
N PHE A 599 -28.21 -14.11 -0.30
CA PHE A 599 -29.57 -13.79 -0.74
C PHE A 599 -30.57 -14.55 0.13
N TRP A 600 -31.51 -13.84 0.77
CA TRP A 600 -32.45 -14.50 1.68
C TRP A 600 -33.65 -15.08 0.93
N TYR A 601 -34.01 -16.33 1.24
CA TYR A 601 -35.28 -16.90 0.80
C TYR A 601 -36.45 -16.08 1.35
N SER A 602 -37.53 -16.02 0.57
CA SER A 602 -38.80 -15.52 1.08
C SER A 602 -39.31 -16.39 2.23
N ASP A 603 -40.08 -15.81 3.14
CA ASP A 603 -40.63 -16.54 4.29
C ASP A 603 -41.39 -17.81 3.86
N ASP A 604 -42.18 -17.74 2.77
CA ASP A 604 -42.89 -18.91 2.23
C ASP A 604 -41.92 -20.03 1.79
N THR A 605 -40.84 -19.67 1.11
CA THR A 605 -39.81 -20.62 0.65
C THR A 605 -39.07 -21.23 1.83
N ALA A 606 -38.59 -20.39 2.76
CA ALA A 606 -37.85 -20.83 3.94
C ALA A 606 -38.70 -21.74 4.84
N ASN A 607 -39.98 -21.40 5.04
CA ASN A 607 -40.91 -22.21 5.84
C ASN A 607 -41.22 -23.56 5.18
N LYS A 608 -41.38 -23.62 3.86
CA LYS A 608 -41.59 -24.89 3.13
C LYS A 608 -40.37 -25.81 3.25
N LEU A 609 -39.18 -25.28 3.00
CA LEU A 609 -37.92 -26.02 3.13
C LEU A 609 -37.71 -26.53 4.57
N ALA A 610 -37.93 -25.66 5.56
CA ALA A 610 -37.85 -26.02 6.98
C ALA A 610 -38.87 -27.10 7.38
N THR A 611 -40.11 -27.01 6.89
CA THR A 611 -41.18 -27.99 7.17
C THR A 611 -40.82 -29.36 6.63
N GLU A 612 -40.25 -29.44 5.42
CA GLU A 612 -39.83 -30.71 4.84
C GLU A 612 -38.61 -31.32 5.53
N LEU A 613 -37.69 -30.50 6.03
CA LEU A 613 -36.60 -30.97 6.87
C LEU A 613 -37.10 -31.55 8.21
N LEU A 614 -38.18 -30.99 8.77
CA LEU A 614 -38.78 -31.42 10.04
C LEU A 614 -39.78 -32.57 9.94
N ARG A 615 -40.24 -32.93 8.73
CA ARG A 615 -41.24 -33.98 8.52
C ARG A 615 -40.71 -35.34 8.99
N ASP A 616 -41.39 -35.99 9.94
CA ASP A 616 -40.93 -37.24 10.54
C ASP A 616 -39.55 -37.14 11.22
N ALA A 617 -39.12 -35.92 11.61
CA ALA A 617 -37.87 -35.74 12.36
C ALA A 617 -38.12 -36.00 13.84
N THR A 618 -37.28 -36.84 14.44
CA THR A 618 -37.30 -37.20 15.86
C THR A 618 -36.18 -36.48 16.62
N SER A 619 -36.23 -36.47 17.95
CA SER A 619 -35.27 -35.73 18.80
C SER A 619 -33.85 -36.31 18.81
N ASP A 620 -33.66 -37.54 18.32
CA ASP A 620 -32.36 -38.16 18.09
C ASP A 620 -31.70 -37.76 16.76
N MET A 621 -32.46 -37.13 15.85
CA MET A 621 -31.96 -36.66 14.55
C MET A 621 -31.27 -35.30 14.64
N THR A 622 -30.28 -35.08 13.78
CA THR A 622 -29.58 -33.80 13.60
C THR A 622 -29.80 -33.25 12.18
N ILE A 623 -30.21 -31.98 12.10
CA ILE A 623 -30.43 -31.24 10.84
C ILE A 623 -29.29 -30.25 10.65
N GLY A 624 -28.57 -30.39 9.53
CA GLY A 624 -27.51 -29.47 9.12
C GLY A 624 -28.01 -28.46 8.10
N VAL A 625 -27.77 -27.18 8.36
CA VAL A 625 -28.06 -26.07 7.45
C VAL A 625 -26.75 -25.49 6.98
N VAL A 626 -26.43 -25.65 5.70
CA VAL A 626 -25.16 -25.22 5.11
C VAL A 626 -25.41 -24.06 4.16
N SER A 627 -24.89 -22.88 4.51
CA SER A 627 -25.00 -21.65 3.71
C SER A 627 -26.45 -21.19 3.44
N ALA A 628 -27.43 -21.63 4.24
CA ALA A 628 -28.86 -21.32 4.08
C ALA A 628 -29.49 -20.72 5.36
N PRO A 629 -29.02 -19.57 5.86
CA PRO A 629 -29.38 -19.05 7.19
C PRO A 629 -30.87 -18.68 7.33
N SER A 630 -31.54 -18.27 6.24
CA SER A 630 -32.99 -18.01 6.23
C SER A 630 -33.81 -19.26 6.60
N VAL A 631 -33.39 -20.45 6.16
CA VAL A 631 -34.02 -21.73 6.53
C VAL A 631 -33.74 -22.09 7.99
N PHE A 632 -32.54 -21.76 8.51
CA PHE A 632 -32.23 -21.95 9.93
C PHE A 632 -33.12 -21.09 10.84
N VAL A 633 -33.35 -19.84 10.48
CA VAL A 633 -34.28 -18.96 11.22
C VAL A 633 -35.71 -19.50 11.18
N ALA A 634 -36.17 -19.97 10.01
CA ALA A 634 -37.48 -20.63 9.89
C ALA A 634 -37.59 -21.90 10.75
N LEU A 635 -36.56 -22.75 10.78
CA LEU A 635 -36.50 -23.95 11.64
C LEU A 635 -36.61 -23.57 13.12
N LYS A 636 -35.87 -22.56 13.58
CA LYS A 636 -35.93 -22.06 14.96
C LYS A 636 -37.32 -21.54 15.33
N ASN A 637 -37.95 -20.77 14.45
CA ASN A 637 -39.30 -20.24 14.66
C ASN A 637 -40.36 -21.36 14.75
N ILE A 638 -40.29 -22.38 13.89
CA ILE A 638 -41.22 -23.52 13.90
C ILE A 638 -41.01 -24.40 15.15
N LEU A 639 -39.76 -24.58 15.59
CA LEU A 639 -39.44 -25.39 16.77
C LEU A 639 -39.67 -24.67 18.10
N ARG A 640 -39.90 -23.35 18.10
CA ARG A 640 -40.09 -22.55 19.31
C ARG A 640 -41.18 -23.11 20.22
N ASP A 641 -42.31 -23.48 19.63
CA ASP A 641 -43.52 -23.88 20.36
C ASP A 641 -43.62 -25.40 20.59
N ARG A 642 -42.58 -26.18 20.21
CA ARG A 642 -42.49 -27.63 20.47
C ARG A 642 -41.85 -27.93 21.82
N SER A 643 -42.19 -29.08 22.41
CA SER A 643 -41.53 -29.58 23.63
C SER A 643 -40.07 -29.96 23.35
N GLU A 644 -39.15 -29.73 24.30
CA GLU A 644 -37.71 -30.03 24.13
C GLU A 644 -37.44 -31.50 23.78
N ASP A 645 -38.27 -32.42 24.27
CA ASP A 645 -38.17 -33.86 24.02
C ASP A 645 -38.53 -34.26 22.57
N GLU A 646 -39.11 -33.33 21.79
CA GLU A 646 -39.52 -33.51 20.39
C GLU A 646 -38.65 -32.71 19.40
N LYS A 647 -37.66 -31.94 19.87
CA LYS A 647 -36.83 -31.09 19.00
C LYS A 647 -35.63 -31.85 18.44
N PRO A 648 -35.44 -31.88 17.10
CA PRO A 648 -34.19 -32.34 16.53
C PRO A 648 -33.07 -31.35 16.81
N LYS A 649 -31.82 -31.84 16.82
CA LYS A 649 -30.63 -30.99 16.98
C LYS A 649 -30.40 -30.18 15.69
N LEU A 650 -30.07 -28.90 15.82
CA LEU A 650 -29.76 -28.03 14.68
C LEU A 650 -28.26 -27.72 14.64
N VAL A 651 -27.72 -27.62 13.43
CA VAL A 651 -26.35 -27.17 13.17
C VAL A 651 -26.41 -26.16 12.02
N LEU A 652 -25.93 -24.93 12.26
CA LEU A 652 -25.78 -23.91 11.22
C LEU A 652 -24.31 -23.79 10.83
N LEU A 653 -24.02 -24.02 9.56
CA LEU A 653 -22.71 -23.78 8.94
C LEU A 653 -22.82 -22.55 8.06
N GLU A 654 -22.23 -21.44 8.48
CA GLU A 654 -22.34 -20.16 7.79
C GLU A 654 -21.01 -19.38 7.83
N HIS A 655 -20.70 -18.65 6.75
CA HIS A 655 -19.47 -17.86 6.65
C HIS A 655 -19.58 -16.57 7.48
N ASP A 656 -20.79 -16.06 7.64
CA ASP A 656 -21.05 -14.83 8.34
C ASP A 656 -21.08 -15.00 9.87
N ASN A 657 -20.08 -14.42 10.53
CA ASN A 657 -19.92 -14.45 11.99
C ASN A 657 -21.02 -13.71 12.76
N ARG A 658 -21.87 -12.91 12.10
CA ARG A 658 -23.04 -12.28 12.75
C ARG A 658 -24.01 -13.33 13.28
N PHE A 659 -24.07 -14.52 12.67
CA PHE A 659 -24.86 -15.65 13.14
C PHE A 659 -24.28 -16.33 14.41
N GLY A 660 -23.10 -15.92 14.88
CA GLY A 660 -22.51 -16.35 16.14
C GLY A 660 -23.30 -15.95 17.39
N VAL A 661 -24.41 -15.21 17.23
CA VAL A 661 -25.42 -15.02 18.29
C VAL A 661 -26.15 -16.32 18.64
N PHE A 662 -26.17 -17.30 17.73
CA PHE A 662 -26.79 -18.61 17.95
C PHE A 662 -25.79 -19.63 18.46
N SER A 663 -26.18 -20.42 19.46
CA SER A 663 -25.32 -21.48 20.02
C SER A 663 -25.04 -22.63 19.05
N GLU A 664 -25.88 -22.80 18.04
CA GLU A 664 -25.80 -23.83 17.00
C GLU A 664 -24.95 -23.42 15.79
N PHE A 665 -24.39 -22.21 15.81
CA PHE A 665 -23.53 -21.68 14.74
C PHE A 665 -22.12 -22.26 14.79
N TYR A 666 -21.63 -22.66 13.63
CA TYR A 666 -20.23 -22.92 13.37
C TYR A 666 -19.81 -22.14 12.12
N PHE A 667 -18.69 -21.42 12.26
CA PHE A 667 -18.08 -20.73 11.13
C PHE A 667 -17.68 -21.75 10.05
N TYR A 668 -18.14 -21.51 8.83
CA TYR A 668 -17.92 -22.38 7.69
C TYR A 668 -17.40 -21.58 6.49
N ASP A 669 -16.23 -21.96 6.01
CA ASP A 669 -15.64 -21.45 4.77
C ASP A 669 -15.58 -22.61 3.77
N PHE A 670 -16.31 -22.48 2.65
CA PHE A 670 -16.35 -23.52 1.62
C PHE A 670 -14.98 -23.76 0.97
N GLN A 671 -14.05 -22.79 1.01
CA GLN A 671 -12.68 -23.00 0.53
C GLN A 671 -11.94 -24.06 1.37
N GLN A 672 -12.39 -24.29 2.60
CA GLN A 672 -11.86 -25.26 3.54
C GLN A 672 -12.96 -26.25 3.99
N PRO A 673 -13.51 -27.07 3.08
CA PRO A 673 -14.80 -27.75 3.24
C PRO A 673 -14.88 -28.74 4.41
N VAL A 674 -13.73 -29.22 4.92
CA VAL A 674 -13.66 -30.20 6.03
C VAL A 674 -13.01 -29.63 7.29
N ARG A 675 -12.72 -28.32 7.34
CA ARG A 675 -12.19 -27.64 8.54
C ARG A 675 -13.33 -27.32 9.51
N LEU A 676 -14.01 -28.37 9.95
CA LEU A 676 -15.14 -28.32 10.87
C LEU A 676 -14.82 -29.16 12.13
N PRO A 677 -15.49 -28.89 13.27
CA PRO A 677 -15.29 -29.68 14.48
C PRO A 677 -15.48 -31.18 14.24
N ALA A 678 -14.55 -31.98 14.74
CA ALA A 678 -14.49 -33.41 14.44
C ALA A 678 -15.75 -34.18 14.86
N HIS A 679 -16.52 -33.69 15.84
CA HIS A 679 -17.78 -34.29 16.28
C HIS A 679 -18.90 -34.18 15.25
N LEU A 680 -18.80 -33.26 14.28
CA LEU A 680 -19.80 -33.12 13.21
C LEU A 680 -19.65 -34.15 12.09
N LYS A 681 -18.48 -34.79 11.99
CA LYS A 681 -18.18 -35.76 10.93
C LYS A 681 -19.11 -36.97 11.03
N GLY A 682 -19.89 -37.22 9.98
CA GLY A 682 -20.81 -38.34 9.94
C GLY A 682 -21.85 -38.33 11.07
N SER A 683 -22.34 -37.15 11.45
CA SER A 683 -23.27 -36.96 12.57
C SER A 683 -24.64 -36.42 12.14
N ILE A 684 -24.78 -35.95 10.89
CA ILE A 684 -25.97 -35.26 10.41
C ILE A 684 -26.88 -36.22 9.64
N ASP A 685 -28.18 -36.19 9.93
CA ASP A 685 -29.20 -37.06 9.33
C ASP A 685 -29.86 -36.42 8.11
N ARG A 686 -30.05 -35.10 8.15
CA ARG A 686 -30.76 -34.32 7.13
C ARG A 686 -30.01 -33.04 6.84
N ILE A 687 -29.81 -32.71 5.56
CA ILE A 687 -29.03 -31.53 5.17
C ILE A 687 -29.81 -30.70 4.17
N ILE A 688 -29.78 -29.38 4.37
CA ILE A 688 -29.98 -28.41 3.29
C ILE A 688 -28.67 -27.70 2.99
N CYS A 689 -28.34 -27.55 1.72
CA CYS A 689 -27.15 -26.87 1.25
C CYS A 689 -27.49 -25.86 0.16
N ASP A 690 -27.06 -24.61 0.37
CA ASP A 690 -27.24 -23.51 -0.57
C ASP A 690 -25.89 -22.82 -0.84
N PRO A 691 -25.07 -23.35 -1.77
CA PRO A 691 -23.72 -22.84 -1.94
C PRO A 691 -23.71 -21.42 -2.53
N PRO A 692 -22.89 -20.50 -1.99
CA PRO A 692 -23.01 -19.06 -2.26
C PRO A 692 -22.69 -18.67 -3.71
N PHE A 693 -21.87 -19.44 -4.42
CA PHE A 693 -21.43 -19.10 -5.77
C PHE A 693 -21.88 -20.12 -6.83
N LEU A 694 -22.27 -19.63 -8.00
CA LEU A 694 -22.58 -20.43 -9.19
C LEU A 694 -21.30 -20.84 -9.94
N SER A 695 -20.33 -21.44 -9.23
CA SER A 695 -19.07 -21.92 -9.79
C SER A 695 -18.86 -23.41 -9.50
N GLU A 696 -18.23 -24.12 -10.44
CA GLU A 696 -17.98 -25.56 -10.30
C GLU A 696 -17.15 -25.88 -9.04
N ASP A 697 -16.17 -25.04 -8.71
CA ASP A 697 -15.33 -25.18 -7.52
C ASP A 697 -16.15 -25.05 -6.22
N CYS A 698 -17.03 -24.04 -6.13
CA CYS A 698 -17.88 -23.84 -4.95
C CYS A 698 -18.84 -25.01 -4.75
N GLN A 699 -19.55 -25.42 -5.81
CA GLN A 699 -20.50 -26.54 -5.77
C GLN A 699 -19.81 -27.86 -5.41
N THR A 700 -18.61 -28.11 -5.96
CA THR A 700 -17.83 -29.31 -5.66
C THR A 700 -17.37 -29.34 -4.20
N LYS A 701 -16.87 -28.22 -3.69
CA LYS A 701 -16.41 -28.11 -2.29
C LYS A 701 -17.56 -28.21 -1.30
N ALA A 702 -18.70 -27.57 -1.58
CA ALA A 702 -19.90 -27.72 -0.77
C ALA A 702 -20.37 -29.19 -0.74
N ALA A 703 -20.35 -29.89 -1.88
CA ALA A 703 -20.66 -31.32 -1.92
C ALA A 703 -19.67 -32.19 -1.11
N LEU A 704 -18.39 -31.81 -1.02
CA LEU A 704 -17.44 -32.47 -0.12
C LEU A 704 -17.83 -32.28 1.34
N THR A 705 -18.22 -31.06 1.74
CA THR A 705 -18.73 -30.76 3.09
C THR A 705 -19.95 -31.60 3.42
N VAL A 706 -20.96 -31.62 2.53
CA VAL A 706 -22.20 -32.41 2.71
C VAL A 706 -21.87 -33.88 2.92
N ARG A 707 -21.04 -34.49 2.06
CA ARG A 707 -20.64 -35.89 2.19
C ARG A 707 -19.86 -36.18 3.49
N TRP A 708 -19.09 -35.22 3.98
CA TRP A 708 -18.33 -35.35 5.22
C TRP A 708 -19.22 -35.29 6.48
N LEU A 709 -20.32 -34.53 6.41
CA LEU A 709 -21.29 -34.37 7.50
C LEU A 709 -22.29 -35.54 7.61
N LEU A 710 -22.71 -36.10 6.47
CA LEU A 710 -23.74 -37.15 6.43
C LEU A 710 -23.31 -38.41 7.17
N LYS A 711 -24.21 -38.94 8.02
CA LYS A 711 -24.01 -40.24 8.68
C LYS A 711 -23.73 -41.34 7.64
N PRO A 712 -22.74 -42.24 7.89
CA PRO A 712 -22.47 -43.35 6.99
C PRO A 712 -23.67 -44.31 6.93
N ASN A 713 -24.07 -44.69 5.71
CA ASN A 713 -25.22 -45.56 5.42
C ASN A 713 -25.09 -46.92 6.13
N ASN A 714 -25.74 -47.07 7.28
CA ASN A 714 -25.96 -48.36 7.95
C ASN A 714 -27.45 -48.79 7.94
N THR A 715 -28.34 -47.96 7.39
CA THR A 715 -29.79 -48.17 7.32
C THR A 715 -30.26 -48.28 5.86
N GLU A 716 -31.32 -49.06 5.60
CA GLU A 716 -31.93 -49.24 4.26
C GLU A 716 -32.51 -47.94 3.64
N THR A 717 -32.54 -46.84 4.40
CA THR A 717 -33.06 -45.52 3.98
C THR A 717 -31.93 -44.51 3.76
N LEU A 718 -31.91 -43.87 2.57
CA LEU A 718 -30.99 -42.77 2.24
C LEU A 718 -31.27 -41.53 3.10
N PRO A 719 -30.24 -40.73 3.45
CA PRO A 719 -30.41 -39.49 4.20
C PRO A 719 -31.15 -38.44 3.36
N ARG A 720 -31.96 -37.59 4.00
CA ARG A 720 -32.68 -36.52 3.27
C ARG A 720 -31.74 -35.37 2.95
N LEU A 721 -31.61 -35.06 1.67
CA LEU A 721 -30.77 -33.98 1.17
C LEU A 721 -31.60 -33.04 0.30
N ILE A 722 -31.48 -31.74 0.57
CA ILE A 722 -31.98 -30.65 -0.25
C ILE A 722 -30.78 -29.81 -0.67
N VAL A 723 -30.66 -29.51 -1.95
CA VAL A 723 -29.68 -28.59 -2.50
C VAL A 723 -30.42 -27.53 -3.29
N CYS A 724 -30.19 -26.27 -2.99
CA CYS A 724 -30.75 -25.16 -3.74
C CYS A 724 -29.59 -24.40 -4.40
N THR A 725 -29.67 -24.20 -5.72
CA THR A 725 -28.66 -23.46 -6.50
C THR A 725 -29.25 -23.05 -7.85
N GLY A 726 -28.49 -22.31 -8.65
CA GLY A 726 -28.92 -21.88 -9.98
C GLY A 726 -29.19 -23.04 -10.94
N GLU A 727 -30.15 -22.87 -11.85
CA GLU A 727 -30.53 -23.84 -12.90
C GLU A 727 -29.32 -24.34 -13.70
N ARG A 728 -28.44 -23.43 -14.11
CA ARG A 728 -27.22 -23.73 -14.87
C ARG A 728 -26.25 -24.74 -14.22
N MET A 729 -26.42 -25.03 -12.93
CA MET A 729 -25.62 -26.01 -12.20
C MET A 729 -26.23 -27.42 -12.19
N GLU A 730 -27.40 -27.63 -12.81
CA GLU A 730 -28.16 -28.89 -12.79
C GLU A 730 -27.30 -30.12 -13.11
N ASP A 731 -26.62 -30.13 -14.28
CA ASP A 731 -25.78 -31.26 -14.70
C ASP A 731 -24.68 -31.60 -13.68
N LEU A 732 -24.09 -30.56 -13.06
CA LEU A 732 -23.05 -30.72 -12.05
C LEU A 732 -23.62 -31.27 -10.75
N ILE A 733 -24.76 -30.74 -10.27
CA ILE A 733 -25.43 -31.20 -9.05
C ILE A 733 -25.86 -32.65 -9.17
N LEU A 734 -26.51 -33.02 -10.29
CA LEU A 734 -26.92 -34.41 -10.54
C LEU A 734 -25.72 -35.36 -10.60
N LYS A 735 -24.58 -34.89 -11.12
CA LYS A 735 -23.31 -35.65 -11.13
C LYS A 735 -22.70 -35.77 -9.73
N LEU A 736 -22.62 -34.68 -8.97
CA LEU A 736 -22.03 -34.65 -7.62
C LEU A 736 -22.86 -35.48 -6.63
N TYR A 737 -24.18 -35.45 -6.72
CA TYR A 737 -25.04 -36.15 -5.77
C TYR A 737 -25.69 -37.41 -6.32
N LYS A 738 -25.19 -37.94 -7.46
CA LYS A 738 -25.68 -39.17 -8.09
C LYS A 738 -25.80 -40.35 -7.13
N ALA A 739 -24.82 -40.51 -6.23
CA ALA A 739 -24.79 -41.59 -5.24
C ALA A 739 -25.89 -41.47 -4.17
N LEU A 740 -26.45 -40.28 -3.97
CA LEU A 740 -27.53 -40.01 -3.01
C LEU A 740 -28.91 -39.96 -3.67
N GLY A 741 -29.00 -40.16 -4.99
CA GLY A 741 -30.26 -40.18 -5.73
C GLY A 741 -30.94 -38.81 -5.90
N VAL A 742 -30.18 -37.71 -5.82
CA VAL A 742 -30.71 -36.36 -6.00
C VAL A 742 -31.21 -36.16 -7.44
N LYS A 743 -32.40 -35.56 -7.57
CA LYS A 743 -33.06 -35.18 -8.82
C LYS A 743 -33.63 -33.77 -8.73
N THR A 744 -33.86 -33.17 -9.88
CA THR A 744 -34.49 -31.85 -10.02
C THR A 744 -35.97 -31.94 -9.65
N THR A 745 -36.44 -31.03 -8.81
CA THR A 745 -37.83 -30.97 -8.35
C THR A 745 -38.60 -29.90 -9.13
N ALA A 746 -39.93 -29.99 -9.13
CA ALA A 746 -40.82 -28.96 -9.69
C ALA A 746 -40.96 -27.72 -8.77
N PHE A 747 -40.24 -27.65 -7.66
CA PHE A 747 -40.28 -26.52 -6.73
C PHE A 747 -39.22 -25.47 -7.07
N GLU A 748 -39.68 -24.22 -7.19
CA GLU A 748 -38.87 -23.05 -7.51
C GLU A 748 -38.73 -22.17 -6.26
N PRO A 749 -37.54 -22.15 -5.62
CA PRO A 749 -37.28 -21.28 -4.47
C PRO A 749 -37.37 -19.80 -4.85
N LYS A 750 -38.02 -19.00 -4.00
CA LYS A 750 -38.12 -17.54 -4.17
C LYS A 750 -37.31 -16.82 -3.11
N HIS A 751 -36.73 -15.67 -3.48
CA HIS A 751 -35.93 -14.80 -2.61
C HIS A 751 -36.68 -13.50 -2.31
N THR A 752 -36.46 -12.94 -1.12
CA THR A 752 -37.20 -11.76 -0.62
C THR A 752 -37.02 -10.53 -1.51
N ARG A 753 -35.82 -10.32 -2.07
CA ARG A 753 -35.51 -9.17 -2.93
C ARG A 753 -35.49 -9.49 -4.43
N GLY A 754 -35.91 -10.69 -4.80
CA GLY A 754 -35.83 -11.19 -6.17
C GLY A 754 -34.39 -11.52 -6.59
N LEU A 755 -34.23 -12.52 -7.42
CA LEU A 755 -32.94 -12.93 -7.99
C LEU A 755 -33.08 -12.95 -9.51
N SER A 756 -32.09 -12.45 -10.26
CA SER A 756 -32.14 -12.40 -11.73
C SER A 756 -31.90 -13.75 -12.40
N ASN A 757 -31.24 -14.68 -11.71
CA ASN A 757 -30.99 -16.03 -12.21
C ASN A 757 -32.12 -16.98 -11.84
N GLU A 758 -32.45 -17.90 -12.75
CA GLU A 758 -33.34 -19.02 -12.43
C GLU A 758 -32.70 -19.94 -11.38
N PHE A 759 -33.47 -20.28 -10.36
CA PHE A 759 -33.00 -20.99 -9.17
C PHE A 759 -33.87 -22.23 -8.93
N TYR A 760 -33.24 -23.40 -8.81
CA TYR A 760 -33.95 -24.68 -8.69
C TYR A 760 -33.64 -25.36 -7.35
N CYS A 761 -34.59 -26.21 -6.93
CA CYS A 761 -34.44 -27.10 -5.80
C CYS A 761 -34.18 -28.53 -6.31
N TYR A 762 -33.10 -29.14 -5.80
CA TYR A 762 -32.70 -30.51 -6.07
C TYR A 762 -32.80 -31.32 -4.78
N ALA A 763 -33.53 -32.44 -4.81
CA ALA A 763 -33.75 -33.26 -3.62
C ALA A 763 -33.69 -34.74 -3.96
N ASN A 764 -33.55 -35.61 -2.96
CA ASN A 764 -33.60 -37.07 -3.13
C ASN A 764 -34.89 -37.73 -2.63
N PHE A 765 -35.93 -36.93 -2.34
CA PHE A 765 -37.27 -37.38 -2.01
C PHE A 765 -38.35 -36.45 -2.59
N GLU A 766 -39.54 -37.00 -2.83
CA GLU A 766 -40.75 -36.22 -3.13
C GLU A 766 -41.51 -35.91 -1.84
N CYS A 767 -42.29 -34.83 -1.87
CA CYS A 767 -43.14 -34.43 -0.76
C CYS A 767 -44.37 -33.67 -1.27
N PRO A 768 -45.38 -33.40 -0.43
CA PRO A 768 -46.54 -32.59 -0.82
C PRO A 768 -46.21 -31.21 -1.40
N ASN A 769 -45.03 -30.65 -1.07
CA ASN A 769 -44.57 -29.38 -1.61
C ASN A 769 -43.87 -29.51 -2.98
N TRP A 770 -43.42 -30.71 -3.39
CA TRP A 770 -42.77 -30.93 -4.69
C TRP A 770 -42.77 -32.38 -5.18
N ASN A 771 -42.95 -32.54 -6.50
CA ASN A 771 -42.71 -33.77 -7.25
C ASN A 771 -41.48 -33.62 -8.14
N TRP A 772 -41.01 -34.72 -8.75
CA TRP A 772 -39.96 -34.65 -9.77
C TRP A 772 -40.39 -33.82 -10.97
N ARG A 773 -39.44 -33.07 -11.53
CA ARG A 773 -39.65 -32.28 -12.74
C ARG A 773 -39.68 -33.15 -14.00
#